data_AF-A0A2V8QZA2-F1
#
_entry.id   AF-A0A2V8QZA2-F1
#
_cell.length_a   1.000
_cell.length_b   1.000
_cell.length_c   1.000
_cell.angle_alpha   90.00
_cell.angle_beta   90.00
_cell.angle_gamma   90.00
#
_symmetry.space_group_name_H-M   'P 1'
#
loop_
_entity.id
_entity.type
_entity.pdbx_description
1 polymer ?
#
loop_
_entity_poly.entity_id
_entity_poly.type
_entity_poly.pdbx_seq_one_letter_code
_entity_poly.pdbx_strand_id
1 'polypeptide(L)'
;AVLSEGRAAESPCLVGSVKTNVGHLEAAAGVAGLVKAALVLRHGEIPPSLHFVTPNPQIPFGRLKLGVAQALAPWPRAEEPRYAGVSSFGLGGTNAHVVLEEAPVAAAPADAHEKGADEAAYLLPLSAHSEAAMVACAERYRRFLADENSAGSLEDICYTASMRRSHFKHRLALVGRSHREMGERLAYFVDGSLEGRDASALRLPQRGGDERAALLESLAWRYTSGQTIEWGRLFPDGARQVELPAYAWQRERFWLERRGAADDGADRPQTSADGAEARKPLPGLRIASPLKEIQFETELSAEALPFLKDHHPFGTPVVPAAFHLLMALSAAEEVSGPGPYALTNITLSRAMVLDESARQKAQLILTADAGEVSFHLYSENPRTGWTLNGAGRLHHIAPEAAARAHAALPLEEIRARCSNELDAPEFYRIFSEQGLDFGPAFQWVEHVWTAEGAGLGRLRRPHSHEAADFYKIYPGMLDSCYQVLAACHPSMWGEGYADGEKLFVLVSIAELSFYGYVEEQLWCHGTLRAPESDEEYSGDVRLLTAAGRCVAEMKGVKFRLVERERLIRAEPAAAAAAWKERLRRKQRAGRRRADVMPGEIALAAAAPRRALRPPAGGAGDEVPRLAPRPARAARPHGLRLADVDGDAHAPTDRPRAHHPGVEADRGRLHRATDRRSDAAHRGEVAAGADT
;
A
#
# COMPACT_ATOMS: atom_id res chain seq x y z
N ALA A 1 31.17 -8.82 22.92
CA ALA A 1 32.20 -8.09 23.68
C ALA A 1 31.80 -8.13 25.14
N VAL A 2 31.19 -7.08 25.72
CA VAL A 2 30.81 -7.05 27.15
C VAL A 2 29.96 -8.25 27.58
N LEU A 3 28.90 -8.61 26.86
CA LEU A 3 28.02 -9.76 27.21
C LEU A 3 28.65 -11.16 27.01
N SER A 4 29.86 -11.24 26.44
CA SER A 4 30.57 -12.49 26.14
C SER A 4 31.97 -12.59 26.76
N GLU A 5 32.33 -11.60 27.57
CA GLU A 5 33.46 -11.65 28.49
C GLU A 5 33.17 -12.71 29.57
N GLY A 6 34.18 -13.51 29.95
CA GLY A 6 34.02 -14.64 30.89
C GLY A 6 33.32 -15.91 30.36
N ARG A 7 32.49 -15.86 29.29
CA ARG A 7 31.77 -17.06 28.79
C ARG A 7 32.70 -18.13 28.17
N ALA A 8 32.38 -19.40 28.35
CA ALA A 8 32.99 -20.51 27.61
C ALA A 8 32.54 -20.52 26.14
N ALA A 9 33.34 -21.12 25.24
CA ALA A 9 32.96 -21.28 23.83
C ALA A 9 31.73 -22.18 23.66
N GLU A 10 31.65 -23.25 24.45
CA GLU A 10 30.54 -24.22 24.50
C GLU A 10 29.24 -23.67 25.12
N SER A 11 29.27 -22.43 25.65
CA SER A 11 28.11 -21.79 26.30
C SER A 11 27.87 -20.38 25.74
N PRO A 12 27.56 -20.26 24.43
CA PRO A 12 27.38 -18.98 23.77
C PRO A 12 26.18 -18.22 24.34
N CYS A 13 26.22 -16.89 24.28
CA CYS A 13 25.04 -16.08 24.52
C CYS A 13 24.09 -16.23 23.31
N LEU A 14 22.90 -16.77 23.55
CA LEU A 14 21.90 -16.94 22.51
C LEU A 14 21.23 -15.59 22.17
N VAL A 15 21.29 -15.22 20.90
CA VAL A 15 20.66 -14.01 20.35
C VAL A 15 19.58 -14.40 19.34
N GLY A 16 18.54 -13.59 19.28
CA GLY A 16 17.44 -13.77 18.35
C GLY A 16 16.53 -12.56 18.34
N SER A 17 15.68 -12.45 17.33
CA SER A 17 14.76 -11.33 17.17
C SER A 17 13.30 -11.81 17.23
N VAL A 18 12.38 -10.94 17.61
CA VAL A 18 10.94 -11.18 17.36
C VAL A 18 10.55 -10.81 15.92
N LYS A 19 11.36 -9.97 15.27
CA LYS A 19 11.11 -9.42 13.93
C LYS A 19 11.08 -10.50 12.85
N THR A 20 11.74 -11.64 13.10
CA THR A 20 11.69 -12.83 12.24
C THR A 20 10.32 -13.53 12.23
N ASN A 21 9.44 -13.20 13.17
CA ASN A 21 8.12 -13.83 13.34
C ASN A 21 6.96 -12.88 13.03
N VAL A 22 7.14 -11.57 13.28
CA VAL A 22 6.08 -10.55 13.15
C VAL A 22 6.47 -9.32 12.32
N GLY A 23 7.60 -9.39 11.61
CA GLY A 23 8.14 -8.26 10.84
C GLY A 23 8.76 -7.15 11.71
N HIS A 24 9.21 -6.08 11.06
CA HIS A 24 9.77 -4.91 11.74
C HIS A 24 8.64 -3.95 12.14
N LEU A 25 8.17 -4.02 13.40
CA LEU A 25 7.05 -3.21 13.90
C LEU A 25 7.40 -1.73 14.19
N GLU A 26 8.40 -1.17 13.53
CA GLU A 26 8.92 0.20 13.70
C GLU A 26 9.00 0.66 15.17
N ALA A 27 8.20 1.67 15.55
CA ALA A 27 8.17 2.21 16.91
C ALA A 27 7.80 1.16 17.98
N ALA A 28 7.04 0.12 17.62
CA ALA A 28 6.68 -0.98 18.51
C ALA A 28 7.71 -2.13 18.50
N ALA A 29 8.75 -2.09 17.67
CA ALA A 29 9.72 -3.17 17.55
C ALA A 29 10.54 -3.42 18.83
N GLY A 30 10.70 -2.38 19.69
CA GLY A 30 11.32 -2.49 21.00
C GLY A 30 10.44 -3.21 22.02
N VAL A 31 9.17 -2.81 22.16
CA VAL A 31 8.23 -3.45 23.09
C VAL A 31 7.88 -4.88 22.67
N ALA A 32 7.83 -5.18 21.36
CA ALA A 32 7.69 -6.56 20.89
C ALA A 32 8.90 -7.43 21.28
N GLY A 33 10.12 -6.88 21.24
CA GLY A 33 11.33 -7.55 21.75
C GLY A 33 11.28 -7.78 23.27
N LEU A 34 10.76 -6.79 24.02
CA LEU A 34 10.55 -6.88 25.47
C LEU A 34 9.55 -7.99 25.83
N VAL A 35 8.42 -8.07 25.11
CA VAL A 35 7.41 -9.13 25.29
C VAL A 35 8.01 -10.51 24.96
N LYS A 36 8.78 -10.65 23.88
CA LYS A 36 9.49 -11.91 23.58
C LYS A 36 10.39 -12.32 24.74
N ALA A 37 11.23 -11.41 25.25
CA ALA A 37 12.15 -11.72 26.34
C ALA A 37 11.44 -12.04 27.67
N ALA A 38 10.36 -11.33 28.00
CA ALA A 38 9.55 -11.63 29.17
C ALA A 38 8.88 -13.01 29.08
N LEU A 39 8.39 -13.41 27.91
CA LEU A 39 7.84 -14.76 27.68
C LEU A 39 8.93 -15.83 27.76
N VAL A 40 10.11 -15.60 27.19
CA VAL A 40 11.27 -16.51 27.31
C VAL A 40 11.63 -16.78 28.77
N LEU A 41 11.67 -15.73 29.60
CA LEU A 41 11.93 -15.86 31.04
C LEU A 41 10.77 -16.54 31.79
N ARG A 42 9.51 -16.27 31.43
CA ARG A 42 8.31 -16.88 32.04
C ARG A 42 8.22 -18.38 31.76
N HIS A 43 8.49 -18.80 30.53
CA HIS A 43 8.39 -20.21 30.12
C HIS A 43 9.67 -21.00 30.34
N GLY A 44 10.84 -20.34 30.43
CA GLY A 44 12.12 -21.02 30.53
C GLY A 44 12.50 -21.72 29.23
N GLU A 45 12.11 -21.15 28.08
CA GLU A 45 12.33 -21.70 26.75
C GLU A 45 12.72 -20.59 25.78
N ILE A 46 13.69 -20.87 24.90
CA ILE A 46 14.18 -19.93 23.89
C ILE A 46 13.62 -20.36 22.52
N PRO A 47 12.67 -19.60 21.93
CA PRO A 47 12.08 -19.94 20.65
C PRO A 47 13.05 -19.60 19.49
N PRO A 48 12.93 -20.31 18.35
CA PRO A 48 13.82 -20.13 17.23
C PRO A 48 13.73 -18.72 16.63
N SER A 49 14.84 -18.24 16.07
CA SER A 49 14.86 -17.07 15.20
C SER A 49 14.68 -17.53 13.76
N LEU A 50 13.50 -17.28 13.18
CA LEU A 50 13.17 -17.76 11.83
C LEU A 50 14.08 -17.13 10.76
N HIS A 51 14.15 -17.78 9.59
CA HIS A 51 14.96 -17.37 8.44
C HIS A 51 16.48 -17.36 8.66
N PHE A 52 16.98 -17.83 9.81
CA PHE A 52 18.40 -18.03 10.07
C PHE A 52 18.87 -19.38 9.50
N VAL A 53 19.14 -19.41 8.19
CA VAL A 53 19.65 -20.61 7.48
C VAL A 53 21.15 -20.48 7.24
N THR A 54 21.57 -19.42 6.55
CA THR A 54 22.98 -19.12 6.28
C THR A 54 23.43 -17.95 7.15
N PRO A 55 24.38 -18.13 8.08
CA PRO A 55 24.89 -17.05 8.91
C PRO A 55 25.51 -15.94 8.06
N ASN A 56 25.29 -14.68 8.43
CA ASN A 56 25.92 -13.55 7.74
C ASN A 56 27.46 -13.62 7.97
N PRO A 57 28.28 -13.71 6.90
CA PRO A 57 29.74 -13.88 7.04
C PRO A 57 30.45 -12.66 7.65
N GLN A 58 29.81 -11.49 7.69
CA GLN A 58 30.34 -10.29 8.34
C GLN A 58 30.20 -10.32 9.87
N ILE A 59 29.42 -11.25 10.44
CA ILE A 59 29.24 -11.40 11.88
C ILE A 59 30.12 -12.56 12.37
N PRO A 60 31.23 -12.30 13.10
CA PRO A 60 32.13 -13.36 13.56
C PRO A 60 31.57 -14.04 14.84
N PHE A 61 30.49 -14.81 14.69
CA PHE A 61 29.73 -15.45 15.78
C PHE A 61 30.61 -16.18 16.81
N GLY A 62 31.55 -17.01 16.35
CA GLY A 62 32.49 -17.72 17.23
C GLY A 62 33.38 -16.80 18.06
N ARG A 63 33.97 -15.76 17.45
CA ARG A 63 34.77 -14.74 18.16
C ARG A 63 33.93 -13.94 19.16
N LEU A 64 32.66 -13.70 18.85
CA LEU A 64 31.73 -12.99 19.71
C LEU A 64 31.08 -13.87 20.78
N LYS A 65 31.26 -15.21 20.72
CA LYS A 65 30.58 -16.23 21.53
C LYS A 65 29.06 -16.05 21.52
N LEU A 66 28.51 -15.84 20.32
CA LEU A 66 27.07 -15.70 20.07
C LEU A 66 26.55 -16.92 19.32
N GLY A 67 25.35 -17.38 19.67
CA GLY A 67 24.61 -18.41 18.96
C GLY A 67 23.20 -17.93 18.61
N VAL A 68 22.55 -18.60 17.67
CA VAL A 68 21.15 -18.33 17.30
C VAL A 68 20.36 -19.63 17.44
N ALA A 69 19.26 -19.59 18.20
CA ALA A 69 18.38 -20.75 18.32
C ALA A 69 17.66 -21.01 16.98
N GLN A 70 17.83 -22.22 16.44
CA GLN A 70 17.17 -22.69 15.21
C GLN A 70 15.97 -23.62 15.49
N ALA A 71 15.86 -24.14 16.72
CA ALA A 71 14.71 -24.86 17.24
C ALA A 71 14.31 -24.27 18.61
N LEU A 72 13.15 -24.68 19.14
CA LEU A 72 12.78 -24.37 20.53
C LEU A 72 13.77 -25.07 21.47
N ALA A 73 14.47 -24.29 22.29
CA ALA A 73 15.49 -24.81 23.20
C ALA A 73 15.07 -24.61 24.67
N PRO A 74 15.11 -25.65 25.52
CA PRO A 74 14.87 -25.49 26.94
C PRO A 74 15.98 -24.66 27.57
N TRP A 75 15.61 -23.71 28.43
CA TRP A 75 16.50 -22.92 29.26
C TRP A 75 16.11 -23.17 30.71
N PRO A 76 16.48 -24.31 31.32
CA PRO A 76 16.07 -24.66 32.68
C PRO A 76 16.58 -23.63 33.71
N ARG A 77 15.93 -23.58 34.88
CA ARG A 77 16.31 -22.68 35.97
C ARG A 77 17.56 -23.25 36.67
N ALA A 78 18.50 -22.38 36.99
CA ALA A 78 19.72 -22.71 37.74
C ALA A 78 19.67 -22.04 39.13
N GLU A 79 20.76 -22.16 39.91
CA GLU A 79 20.92 -21.37 41.15
C GLU A 79 21.04 -19.86 40.85
N GLU A 80 21.66 -19.51 39.72
CA GLU A 80 21.68 -18.13 39.21
C GLU A 80 20.40 -17.81 38.41
N PRO A 81 19.82 -16.60 38.60
CA PRO A 81 18.66 -16.18 37.84
C PRO A 81 18.99 -15.96 36.36
N ARG A 82 18.03 -16.27 35.49
CA ARG A 82 18.16 -16.04 34.04
C ARG A 82 18.10 -14.53 33.72
N TYR A 83 19.01 -14.08 32.86
CA TYR A 83 19.08 -12.70 32.38
C TYR A 83 18.89 -12.60 30.86
N ALA A 84 17.99 -11.74 30.40
CA ALA A 84 17.74 -11.47 28.99
C ALA A 84 17.97 -9.98 28.65
N GLY A 85 18.80 -9.71 27.64
CA GLY A 85 19.03 -8.37 27.11
C GLY A 85 18.13 -8.06 25.91
N VAL A 86 17.50 -6.89 25.89
CA VAL A 86 16.66 -6.41 24.80
C VAL A 86 17.24 -5.13 24.23
N SER A 87 17.71 -5.19 22.97
CA SER A 87 18.23 -4.02 22.24
C SER A 87 17.24 -3.54 21.18
N SER A 88 17.07 -2.22 21.09
CA SER A 88 16.30 -1.56 20.03
C SER A 88 17.07 -0.37 19.49
N PHE A 89 17.17 -0.27 18.16
CA PHE A 89 17.95 0.74 17.45
C PHE A 89 17.02 1.46 16.47
N GLY A 90 16.86 2.77 16.62
CA GLY A 90 16.08 3.61 15.71
C GLY A 90 16.92 4.10 14.53
N LEU A 91 16.29 4.31 13.37
CA LEU A 91 16.97 4.73 12.13
C LEU A 91 17.82 6.01 12.29
N GLY A 92 17.40 6.94 13.15
CA GLY A 92 18.15 8.17 13.48
C GLY A 92 19.33 7.98 14.44
N GLY A 93 19.72 6.75 14.79
CA GLY A 93 20.85 6.44 15.68
C GLY A 93 20.52 6.37 17.18
N THR A 94 19.26 6.56 17.56
CA THR A 94 18.81 6.41 18.96
C THR A 94 18.83 4.94 19.37
N ASN A 95 19.60 4.61 20.41
CA ASN A 95 19.78 3.24 20.89
C ASN A 95 19.17 3.09 22.28
N ALA A 96 18.42 2.01 22.51
CA ALA A 96 17.90 1.61 23.82
C ALA A 96 18.29 0.16 24.12
N HIS A 97 18.71 -0.10 25.36
CA HIS A 97 18.98 -1.44 25.86
C HIS A 97 18.36 -1.62 27.25
N VAL A 98 17.71 -2.75 27.48
CA VAL A 98 17.10 -3.13 28.76
C VAL A 98 17.58 -4.53 29.13
N VAL A 99 17.94 -4.73 30.39
CA VAL A 99 18.20 -6.06 30.96
C VAL A 99 17.00 -6.47 31.79
N LEU A 100 16.52 -7.69 31.56
CA LEU A 100 15.47 -8.34 32.31
C LEU A 100 16.07 -9.47 33.14
N GLU A 101 15.68 -9.57 34.41
CA GLU A 101 15.89 -10.74 35.27
C GLU A 101 14.60 -11.58 35.29
N GLU A 102 14.71 -12.89 35.46
CA GLU A 102 13.54 -13.73 35.71
C GLU A 102 12.83 -13.34 37.02
N ALA A 103 11.50 -13.49 37.05
CA ALA A 103 10.76 -13.26 38.29
C ALA A 103 11.13 -14.30 39.37
N PRO A 104 11.17 -13.91 40.66
CA PRO A 104 11.15 -14.87 41.76
C PRO A 104 9.97 -15.83 41.60
N VAL A 105 10.14 -17.08 42.04
CA VAL A 105 8.97 -17.96 42.22
C VAL A 105 8.12 -17.32 43.30
N ALA A 106 6.94 -16.82 42.94
CA ALA A 106 5.95 -16.43 43.94
C ALA A 106 5.62 -17.70 44.73
N ALA A 107 5.88 -17.67 46.04
CA ALA A 107 5.38 -18.71 46.92
C ALA A 107 3.86 -18.80 46.70
N ALA A 108 3.37 -20.00 46.38
CA ALA A 108 1.94 -20.24 46.45
C ALA A 108 1.48 -19.87 47.87
N PRO A 109 0.30 -19.23 48.06
CA PRO A 109 -0.24 -19.01 49.40
C PRO A 109 -0.24 -20.35 50.15
N ALA A 110 0.52 -20.43 51.24
CA ALA A 110 0.77 -21.69 51.91
C ALA A 110 -0.55 -22.25 52.46
N ASP A 111 -0.83 -23.52 52.15
CA ASP A 111 -1.73 -24.41 52.88
C ASP A 111 -3.20 -23.97 53.03
N ALA A 112 -3.70 -23.07 52.18
CA ALA A 112 -5.12 -22.70 52.14
C ALA A 112 -6.02 -23.75 51.44
N HIS A 113 -5.46 -24.64 50.61
CA HIS A 113 -6.24 -25.46 49.66
C HIS A 113 -6.47 -26.93 50.06
N GLU A 114 -5.90 -27.46 51.15
CA GLU A 114 -6.07 -28.87 51.51
C GLU A 114 -7.35 -29.22 52.30
N LYS A 115 -8.18 -28.24 52.71
CA LYS A 115 -9.40 -28.52 53.52
C LYS A 115 -10.61 -27.69 53.09
N GLY A 116 -11.38 -28.22 52.13
CA GLY A 116 -12.79 -27.84 51.90
C GLY A 116 -13.10 -27.00 50.66
N ALA A 117 -12.12 -26.68 49.80
CA ALA A 117 -12.33 -25.80 48.65
C ALA A 117 -13.30 -26.37 47.58
N ASP A 118 -13.38 -27.70 47.43
CA ASP A 118 -14.14 -28.39 46.36
C ASP A 118 -15.68 -28.31 46.50
N GLU A 119 -16.20 -27.87 47.65
CA GLU A 119 -17.65 -27.66 47.85
C GLU A 119 -18.05 -26.18 48.00
N ALA A 120 -17.09 -25.27 48.10
CA ALA A 120 -17.36 -23.86 48.38
C ALA A 120 -17.99 -23.16 47.17
N ALA A 121 -19.06 -22.38 47.41
CA ALA A 121 -19.59 -21.49 46.39
C ALA A 121 -18.64 -20.30 46.14
N TYR A 122 -18.46 -19.94 44.87
CA TYR A 122 -17.72 -18.78 44.41
C TYR A 122 -18.62 -17.90 43.53
N LEU A 123 -18.27 -16.61 43.42
CA LEU A 123 -18.98 -15.64 42.57
C LEU A 123 -18.06 -15.20 41.42
N LEU A 124 -18.52 -15.38 40.19
CA LEU A 124 -17.85 -14.93 38.96
C LEU A 124 -18.52 -13.65 38.44
N PRO A 125 -17.92 -12.45 38.62
CA PRO A 125 -18.46 -11.21 38.07
C PRO A 125 -17.92 -10.98 36.65
N LEU A 126 -18.83 -10.78 35.70
CA LEU A 126 -18.52 -10.34 34.33
C LEU A 126 -19.14 -8.96 34.07
N SER A 127 -18.50 -8.18 33.21
CA SER A 127 -19.04 -6.88 32.80
C SER A 127 -18.65 -6.46 31.39
N ALA A 128 -19.46 -5.59 30.78
CA ALA A 128 -19.24 -5.09 29.43
C ALA A 128 -19.79 -3.68 29.18
N HIS A 129 -19.28 -3.05 28.12
CA HIS A 129 -19.75 -1.75 27.62
C HIS A 129 -21.08 -1.81 26.88
N SER A 130 -21.46 -2.97 26.33
CA SER A 130 -22.73 -3.25 25.66
C SER A 130 -23.22 -4.66 25.99
N GLU A 131 -24.49 -4.93 25.69
CA GLU A 131 -25.11 -6.25 25.85
C GLU A 131 -24.51 -7.30 24.90
N ALA A 132 -24.29 -6.97 23.63
CA ALA A 132 -23.59 -7.83 22.69
C ALA A 132 -22.15 -8.17 23.15
N ALA A 133 -21.45 -7.22 23.78
CA ALA A 133 -20.16 -7.47 24.41
C ALA A 133 -20.26 -8.33 25.68
N MET A 134 -21.37 -8.28 26.42
CA MET A 134 -21.62 -9.18 27.55
C MET A 134 -21.75 -10.63 27.06
N VAL A 135 -22.61 -10.89 26.08
CA VAL A 135 -22.81 -12.25 25.50
C VAL A 135 -21.49 -12.78 24.94
N ALA A 136 -20.74 -11.96 24.20
CA ALA A 136 -19.44 -12.35 23.65
C ALA A 136 -18.35 -12.57 24.73
N CYS A 137 -18.41 -11.86 25.86
CA CYS A 137 -17.56 -12.13 27.03
C CYS A 137 -17.98 -13.43 27.72
N ALA A 138 -19.27 -13.66 27.95
CA ALA A 138 -19.80 -14.87 28.58
C ALA A 138 -19.41 -16.12 27.78
N GLU A 139 -19.53 -16.10 26.45
CA GLU A 139 -19.11 -17.20 25.57
C GLU A 139 -17.59 -17.46 25.63
N ARG A 140 -16.75 -16.43 25.79
CA ARG A 140 -15.30 -16.60 25.99
C ARG A 140 -14.98 -17.25 27.34
N TYR A 141 -15.65 -16.84 28.41
CA TYR A 141 -15.48 -17.48 29.71
C TYR A 141 -16.03 -18.90 29.71
N ARG A 142 -17.14 -19.18 29.01
CA ARG A 142 -17.68 -20.53 28.86
C ARG A 142 -16.68 -21.49 28.23
N ARG A 143 -16.03 -21.07 27.14
CA ARG A 143 -14.97 -21.86 26.48
C ARG A 143 -13.75 -22.04 27.36
N PHE A 144 -13.33 -20.99 28.06
CA PHE A 144 -12.19 -21.04 28.98
C PHE A 144 -12.43 -22.01 30.15
N LEU A 145 -13.61 -21.97 30.79
CA LEU A 145 -13.98 -22.87 31.88
C LEU A 145 -14.24 -24.33 31.42
N ALA A 146 -14.37 -24.56 30.11
CA ALA A 146 -14.50 -25.90 29.52
C ALA A 146 -13.17 -26.48 29.02
N ASP A 147 -12.08 -25.70 29.03
CA ASP A 147 -10.74 -26.17 28.69
C ASP A 147 -10.06 -26.77 29.92
N GLU A 148 -9.75 -28.06 29.88
CA GLU A 148 -9.05 -28.77 30.96
C GLU A 148 -7.63 -28.24 31.19
N ASN A 149 -7.06 -27.52 30.22
CA ASN A 149 -5.76 -26.84 30.31
C ASN A 149 -5.87 -25.41 30.84
N SER A 150 -7.08 -24.94 31.20
CA SER A 150 -7.28 -23.60 31.75
C SER A 150 -6.55 -23.45 33.09
N ALA A 151 -5.75 -22.40 33.22
CA ALA A 151 -4.91 -22.21 34.39
C ALA A 151 -5.70 -21.54 35.53
N GLY A 152 -5.97 -22.29 36.61
CA GLY A 152 -6.50 -21.72 37.86
C GLY A 152 -7.34 -22.70 38.67
N SER A 153 -7.49 -22.43 39.96
CA SER A 153 -8.68 -22.88 40.69
C SER A 153 -9.87 -21.98 40.33
N LEU A 154 -11.11 -22.40 40.65
CA LEU A 154 -12.27 -21.52 40.49
C LEU A 154 -12.13 -20.25 41.35
N GLU A 155 -11.47 -20.36 42.50
CA GLU A 155 -11.10 -19.23 43.37
C GLU A 155 -10.18 -18.23 42.67
N ASP A 156 -9.08 -18.70 42.06
CA ASP A 156 -8.13 -17.84 41.32
C ASP A 156 -8.84 -17.06 40.20
N ILE A 157 -9.75 -17.74 39.50
CA ILE A 157 -10.54 -17.18 38.40
C ILE A 157 -11.50 -16.11 38.92
N CYS A 158 -12.29 -16.43 39.95
CA CYS A 158 -13.24 -15.50 40.57
C CYS A 158 -12.53 -14.31 41.22
N TYR A 159 -11.41 -14.52 41.91
CA TYR A 159 -10.55 -13.47 42.45
C TYR A 159 -10.03 -12.55 41.35
N THR A 160 -9.45 -13.12 40.28
CA THR A 160 -8.88 -12.33 39.19
C THR A 160 -9.98 -11.55 38.43
N ALA A 161 -11.16 -12.14 38.25
CA ALA A 161 -12.31 -11.47 37.64
C ALA A 161 -12.86 -10.33 38.50
N SER A 162 -12.80 -10.47 39.84
CA SER A 162 -13.26 -9.47 40.81
C SER A 162 -12.25 -8.34 41.05
N MET A 163 -10.96 -8.66 41.12
CA MET A 163 -9.93 -7.71 41.55
C MET A 163 -9.12 -7.11 40.40
N ARG A 164 -9.04 -7.79 39.24
CA ARG A 164 -8.13 -7.44 38.12
C ARG A 164 -8.83 -7.15 36.79
N ARG A 165 -10.17 -6.99 36.81
CA ARG A 165 -10.96 -6.53 35.67
C ARG A 165 -11.68 -5.23 36.00
N SER A 166 -11.92 -4.41 34.97
CA SER A 166 -12.80 -3.24 35.08
C SER A 166 -14.27 -3.71 35.18
N HIS A 167 -15.09 -3.01 35.97
CA HIS A 167 -16.51 -3.30 36.13
C HIS A 167 -17.38 -2.23 35.46
N PHE A 168 -17.89 -2.56 34.28
CA PHE A 168 -18.71 -1.69 33.44
C PHE A 168 -20.21 -1.70 33.81
N LYS A 169 -21.04 -1.08 32.98
CA LYS A 169 -22.48 -0.88 33.21
C LYS A 169 -23.35 -2.11 32.96
N HIS A 170 -23.06 -2.91 31.92
CA HIS A 170 -23.73 -4.21 31.73
C HIS A 170 -22.99 -5.21 32.60
N ARG A 171 -23.71 -5.93 33.45
CA ARG A 171 -23.15 -6.77 34.52
C ARG A 171 -23.87 -8.10 34.59
N LEU A 172 -23.10 -9.15 34.81
CA LEU A 172 -23.55 -10.51 35.06
C LEU A 172 -22.75 -11.01 36.27
N ALA A 173 -23.39 -11.71 37.20
CA ALA A 173 -22.69 -12.39 38.29
C ALA A 173 -23.29 -13.78 38.45
N LEU A 174 -22.45 -14.80 38.40
CA LEU A 174 -22.86 -16.20 38.55
C LEU A 174 -22.30 -16.74 39.86
N VAL A 175 -23.12 -17.52 40.57
CA VAL A 175 -22.70 -18.26 41.77
C VAL A 175 -22.69 -19.75 41.42
N GLY A 176 -21.62 -20.44 41.79
CA GLY A 176 -21.39 -21.85 41.48
C GLY A 176 -20.14 -22.39 42.17
N ARG A 177 -19.96 -23.71 42.13
CA ARG A 177 -18.94 -24.45 42.89
C ARG A 177 -17.87 -25.10 42.00
N SER A 178 -18.13 -25.27 40.70
CA SER A 178 -17.16 -25.84 39.76
C SER A 178 -17.12 -25.11 38.42
N HIS A 179 -16.01 -25.28 37.69
CA HIS A 179 -15.81 -24.79 36.32
C HIS A 179 -16.98 -25.20 35.39
N ARG A 180 -17.40 -26.47 35.49
CA ARG A 180 -18.55 -27.02 34.75
C ARG A 180 -19.85 -26.30 35.08
N GLU A 181 -20.17 -26.15 36.36
CA GLU A 181 -21.42 -25.54 36.84
C GLU A 181 -21.53 -24.05 36.45
N MET A 182 -20.39 -23.36 36.39
CA MET A 182 -20.28 -21.99 35.87
C MET A 182 -20.40 -21.95 34.35
N GLY A 183 -19.76 -22.89 33.63
CA GLY A 183 -19.87 -23.04 32.18
C GLY A 183 -21.29 -23.32 31.70
N GLU A 184 -22.03 -24.21 32.39
CA GLU A 184 -23.44 -24.49 32.12
C GLU A 184 -24.31 -23.24 32.32
N ARG A 185 -24.10 -22.45 33.39
CA ARG A 185 -24.81 -21.17 33.58
C ARG A 185 -24.47 -20.13 32.51
N LEU A 186 -23.22 -20.05 32.06
CA LEU A 186 -22.82 -19.18 30.96
C LEU A 186 -23.47 -19.62 29.64
N ALA A 187 -23.69 -20.93 29.43
CA ALA A 187 -24.42 -21.44 28.27
C ALA A 187 -25.87 -20.92 28.26
N TYR A 188 -26.61 -21.10 29.35
CA TYR A 188 -27.99 -20.61 29.49
C TYR A 188 -28.12 -19.08 29.38
N PHE A 189 -27.07 -18.32 29.71
CA PHE A 189 -27.04 -16.88 29.45
C PHE A 189 -26.79 -16.54 27.98
N VAL A 190 -25.92 -17.30 27.30
CA VAL A 190 -25.58 -17.09 25.87
C VAL A 190 -26.71 -17.53 24.95
N ASP A 191 -27.47 -18.57 25.30
CA ASP A 191 -28.62 -19.04 24.51
C ASP A 191 -29.93 -18.26 24.76
N GLY A 192 -29.93 -17.36 25.75
CA GLY A 192 -31.08 -16.52 26.10
C GLY A 192 -32.10 -17.16 27.06
N SER A 193 -31.85 -18.38 27.56
CA SER A 193 -32.71 -19.05 28.55
C SER A 193 -32.63 -18.42 29.95
N LEU A 194 -31.61 -17.60 30.22
CA LEU A 194 -31.52 -16.73 31.39
C LEU A 194 -31.66 -15.26 30.96
N GLU A 195 -32.82 -14.66 31.23
CA GLU A 195 -32.93 -13.20 31.15
C GLU A 195 -31.98 -12.53 32.15
N GLY A 196 -31.46 -11.34 31.82
CA GLY A 196 -30.47 -10.64 32.64
C GLY A 196 -30.93 -10.25 34.06
N ARG A 197 -32.23 -10.39 34.38
CA ARG A 197 -32.76 -10.30 35.75
C ARG A 197 -32.84 -11.66 36.46
N ASP A 198 -33.10 -12.73 35.71
CA ASP A 198 -33.12 -14.12 36.22
C ASP A 198 -31.73 -14.67 36.51
N ALA A 199 -30.69 -14.17 35.82
CA ALA A 199 -29.31 -14.34 36.27
C ALA A 199 -29.02 -13.74 37.67
N SER A 200 -29.97 -12.97 38.23
CA SER A 200 -29.98 -12.49 39.61
C SER A 200 -31.24 -12.88 40.39
N ALA A 201 -32.05 -13.82 39.90
CA ALA A 201 -33.26 -14.30 40.56
C ALA A 201 -32.93 -15.29 41.68
N LEU A 202 -32.45 -14.71 42.79
CA LEU A 202 -32.93 -14.99 44.14
C LEU A 202 -33.49 -16.41 44.35
N ARG A 203 -32.62 -17.42 44.54
CA ARG A 203 -33.05 -18.55 45.37
C ARG A 203 -33.16 -17.99 46.78
N LEU A 204 -34.37 -17.60 47.19
CA LEU A 204 -34.66 -17.35 48.60
C LEU A 204 -34.11 -18.54 49.40
N PRO A 205 -33.27 -18.32 50.44
CA PRO A 205 -32.54 -19.40 51.07
C PRO A 205 -33.54 -20.44 51.60
N GLN A 206 -33.50 -21.63 51.03
CA GLN A 206 -34.24 -22.76 51.59
C GLN A 206 -33.67 -23.02 52.98
N ARG A 207 -34.55 -23.23 53.96
CA ARG A 207 -34.16 -23.52 55.34
C ARG A 207 -33.33 -24.82 55.34
N GLY A 208 -32.02 -24.71 55.57
CA GLY A 208 -31.05 -25.81 55.47
C GLY A 208 -30.11 -25.76 54.25
N GLY A 209 -30.12 -24.68 53.45
CA GLY A 209 -29.17 -24.46 52.35
C GLY A 209 -27.83 -23.83 52.76
N ASP A 210 -26.90 -23.78 51.81
CA ASP A 210 -25.56 -23.17 51.95
C ASP A 210 -25.65 -21.65 52.16
N GLU A 211 -25.28 -21.20 53.36
CA GLU A 211 -25.29 -19.79 53.76
C GLU A 211 -24.31 -18.93 52.94
N ARG A 212 -23.16 -19.49 52.52
CA ARG A 212 -22.18 -18.78 51.68
C ARG A 212 -22.77 -18.55 50.30
N ALA A 213 -23.40 -19.55 49.69
CA ALA A 213 -24.08 -19.38 48.41
C ALA A 213 -25.17 -18.29 48.49
N ALA A 214 -26.01 -18.28 49.52
CA ALA A 214 -27.06 -17.27 49.69
C ALA A 214 -26.52 -15.83 49.88
N LEU A 215 -25.40 -15.68 50.59
CA LEU A 215 -24.70 -14.39 50.72
C LEU A 215 -24.06 -13.94 49.40
N LEU A 216 -23.49 -14.86 48.63
CA LEU A 216 -22.96 -14.58 47.30
C LEU A 216 -24.06 -14.23 46.29
N GLU A 217 -25.23 -14.89 46.31
CA GLU A 217 -26.37 -14.51 45.49
C GLU A 217 -26.88 -13.10 45.82
N SER A 218 -26.90 -12.75 47.12
CA SER A 218 -27.21 -11.39 47.57
C SER A 218 -26.18 -10.36 47.09
N LEU A 219 -24.90 -10.74 47.02
CA LEU A 219 -23.82 -9.91 46.49
C LEU A 219 -23.90 -9.77 44.95
N ALA A 220 -24.23 -10.85 44.25
CA ALA A 220 -24.47 -10.89 42.81
C ALA A 220 -25.59 -9.94 42.42
N TRP A 221 -26.73 -9.99 43.13
CA TRP A 221 -27.86 -9.09 42.91
C TRP A 221 -27.50 -7.61 43.13
N ARG A 222 -26.74 -7.28 44.18
CA ARG A 222 -26.24 -5.91 44.39
C ARG A 222 -25.32 -5.46 43.27
N TYR A 223 -24.42 -6.35 42.82
CA TYR A 223 -23.51 -6.07 41.72
C TYR A 223 -24.24 -5.83 40.40
N THR A 224 -25.18 -6.71 40.01
CA THR A 224 -25.97 -6.55 38.77
C THR A 224 -26.90 -5.34 38.83
N SER A 225 -27.40 -4.98 40.01
CA SER A 225 -28.14 -3.73 40.27
C SER A 225 -27.27 -2.45 40.23
N GLY A 226 -26.00 -2.55 39.85
CA GLY A 226 -25.12 -1.40 39.61
C GLY A 226 -24.33 -0.92 40.82
N GLN A 227 -24.47 -1.52 42.01
CA GLN A 227 -23.74 -1.11 43.21
C GLN A 227 -22.23 -1.36 43.05
N THR A 228 -21.40 -0.52 43.64
CA THR A 228 -19.95 -0.76 43.75
C THR A 228 -19.69 -1.76 44.86
N ILE A 229 -18.85 -2.76 44.61
CA ILE A 229 -18.53 -3.83 45.57
C ILE A 229 -17.08 -3.70 46.03
N GLU A 230 -16.85 -3.80 47.34
CA GLU A 230 -15.50 -3.87 47.93
C GLU A 230 -14.96 -5.31 47.86
N TRP A 231 -14.57 -5.75 46.67
CA TRP A 231 -14.14 -7.13 46.40
C TRP A 231 -13.00 -7.65 47.30
N GLY A 232 -12.15 -6.77 47.81
CA GLY A 232 -11.09 -7.13 48.76
C GLY A 232 -11.62 -7.75 50.07
N ARG A 233 -12.88 -7.50 50.46
CA ARG A 233 -13.51 -8.17 51.61
C ARG A 233 -13.93 -9.61 51.33
N LEU A 234 -14.12 -9.98 50.06
CA LEU A 234 -14.46 -11.35 49.66
C LEU A 234 -13.21 -12.25 49.56
N PHE A 235 -12.04 -11.63 49.35
CA PHE A 235 -10.74 -12.30 49.23
C PHE A 235 -9.70 -11.63 50.13
N PRO A 236 -9.83 -11.72 51.47
CA PRO A 236 -8.96 -11.02 52.41
C PRO A 236 -7.49 -11.43 52.29
N ASP A 237 -7.22 -12.72 52.07
CA ASP A 237 -5.87 -13.28 51.88
C ASP A 237 -5.41 -13.23 50.40
N GLY A 238 -6.29 -12.77 49.51
CA GLY A 238 -6.13 -12.83 48.05
C GLY A 238 -6.24 -14.26 47.48
N ALA A 239 -5.93 -14.39 46.19
CA ALA A 239 -5.72 -15.68 45.53
C ALA A 239 -4.67 -15.51 44.41
N ARG A 240 -4.31 -16.59 43.70
CA ARG A 240 -3.33 -16.50 42.62
C ARG A 240 -3.96 -15.79 41.41
N GLN A 241 -3.19 -14.89 40.81
CA GLN A 241 -3.60 -14.21 39.57
C GLN A 241 -3.44 -15.17 38.39
N VAL A 242 -4.50 -15.31 37.60
CA VAL A 242 -4.53 -16.21 36.43
C VAL A 242 -4.84 -15.47 35.13
N GLU A 243 -4.47 -16.07 34.00
CA GLU A 243 -4.63 -15.45 32.69
C GLU A 243 -6.07 -15.64 32.18
N LEU A 244 -6.94 -14.69 32.54
CA LEU A 244 -8.34 -14.71 32.12
C LEU A 244 -8.54 -14.26 30.66
N PRO A 245 -9.62 -14.71 29.98
CA PRO A 245 -9.95 -14.29 28.62
C PRO A 245 -9.96 -12.77 28.43
N ALA A 246 -9.39 -12.32 27.32
CA ALA A 246 -9.37 -10.91 26.94
C ALA A 246 -10.78 -10.38 26.61
N TYR A 247 -10.98 -9.07 26.81
CA TYR A 247 -12.27 -8.40 26.59
C TYR A 247 -12.81 -8.58 25.15
N ALA A 248 -14.12 -8.76 25.03
CA ALA A 248 -14.80 -8.95 23.75
C ALA A 248 -15.08 -7.61 23.03
N TRP A 249 -14.02 -7.02 22.48
CA TRP A 249 -14.15 -5.91 21.53
C TRP A 249 -15.08 -6.30 20.37
N GLN A 250 -16.06 -5.45 20.06
CA GLN A 250 -17.09 -5.71 19.05
C GLN A 250 -16.57 -5.61 17.61
N ARG A 251 -15.36 -5.08 17.41
CA ARG A 251 -14.67 -4.93 16.11
C ARG A 251 -15.48 -4.15 15.06
N GLU A 252 -16.30 -3.20 15.52
CA GLU A 252 -16.93 -2.20 14.66
C GLU A 252 -15.86 -1.41 13.87
N ARG A 253 -16.10 -1.22 12.57
CA ARG A 253 -15.16 -0.54 11.66
C ARG A 253 -15.21 0.97 11.85
N PHE A 254 -14.36 1.49 12.72
CA PHE A 254 -14.06 2.92 12.80
C PHE A 254 -12.85 3.24 11.93
N TRP A 255 -13.10 3.62 10.67
CA TRP A 255 -12.05 4.00 9.73
C TRP A 255 -12.35 5.34 9.08
N LEU A 256 -11.36 6.24 9.02
CA LEU A 256 -11.45 7.45 8.20
C LEU A 256 -11.18 7.07 6.75
N GLU A 257 -12.20 6.54 6.09
CA GLU A 257 -12.19 6.35 4.65
C GLU A 257 -12.07 7.73 3.98
N ARG A 258 -10.96 7.94 3.28
CA ARG A 258 -10.70 9.20 2.59
C ARG A 258 -11.67 9.32 1.41
N ARG A 259 -12.84 9.93 1.65
CA ARG A 259 -13.90 10.15 0.65
C ARG A 259 -13.30 10.65 -0.66
N GLY A 260 -13.27 9.74 -1.63
CA GLY A 260 -12.36 9.80 -2.78
C GLY A 260 -12.11 8.44 -3.45
N ALA A 261 -12.96 7.44 -3.18
CA ALA A 261 -13.16 6.21 -3.95
C ALA A 261 -14.52 5.63 -3.53
N ALA A 262 -15.34 5.25 -4.51
CA ALA A 262 -16.64 4.57 -4.38
C ALA A 262 -17.69 5.18 -3.42
N ASP A 263 -18.64 5.93 -3.98
CA ASP A 263 -20.00 5.39 -4.00
C ASP A 263 -20.14 4.61 -5.32
N ASP A 264 -21.04 3.64 -5.40
CA ASP A 264 -21.14 2.53 -6.38
C ASP A 264 -20.34 1.27 -5.98
N GLY A 265 -21.09 0.27 -5.48
CA GLY A 265 -20.52 -0.96 -4.96
C GLY A 265 -20.43 -2.10 -5.98
N ALA A 266 -19.31 -2.82 -5.94
CA ALA A 266 -19.25 -4.26 -6.18
C ALA A 266 -18.00 -4.84 -5.51
N ASP A 267 -18.15 -6.07 -5.03
CA ASP A 267 -17.16 -6.90 -4.37
C ASP A 267 -15.76 -6.86 -5.04
N ARG A 268 -14.70 -6.63 -4.27
CA ARG A 268 -13.31 -6.86 -4.70
C ARG A 268 -12.52 -7.55 -3.59
N PRO A 269 -11.79 -8.63 -3.89
CA PRO A 269 -11.05 -9.38 -2.89
C PRO A 269 -9.89 -8.56 -2.33
N GLN A 270 -9.67 -8.68 -1.02
CA GLN A 270 -8.53 -8.09 -0.34
C GLN A 270 -7.26 -8.84 -0.74
N THR A 271 -6.46 -8.27 -1.64
CA THR A 271 -5.09 -8.74 -1.89
C THR A 271 -4.14 -8.20 -0.83
N SER A 272 -3.21 -9.04 -0.40
CA SER A 272 -2.38 -8.91 0.79
C SER A 272 -1.40 -7.73 0.75
N ALA A 273 -1.14 -7.17 1.94
CA ALA A 273 -0.15 -6.12 2.14
C ALA A 273 1.25 -6.72 2.32
N ASP A 274 1.99 -6.86 1.23
CA ASP A 274 3.43 -7.13 1.22
C ASP A 274 4.16 -6.20 0.25
N GLY A 275 5.20 -5.50 0.73
CA GLY A 275 6.32 -4.92 -0.04
C GLY A 275 6.05 -3.77 -1.02
N ALA A 276 4.90 -3.73 -1.69
CA ALA A 276 4.60 -2.73 -2.71
C ALA A 276 3.88 -1.51 -2.12
N GLU A 277 4.62 -0.47 -1.74
CA GLU A 277 4.03 0.88 -1.74
C GLU A 277 3.44 1.13 -3.13
N ALA A 278 2.16 1.45 -3.16
CA ALA A 278 1.31 1.19 -4.33
C ALA A 278 1.79 1.90 -5.60
N ARG A 279 2.52 1.16 -6.47
CA ARG A 279 2.60 1.44 -7.90
C ARG A 279 1.18 1.44 -8.44
N LYS A 280 0.59 2.62 -8.58
CA LYS A 280 -0.75 2.75 -9.15
C LYS A 280 -0.69 2.26 -10.60
N PRO A 281 -1.49 1.25 -11.00
CA PRO A 281 -1.57 0.89 -12.40
C PRO A 281 -2.04 2.12 -13.20
N LEU A 282 -1.64 2.16 -14.46
CA LEU A 282 -2.12 3.19 -15.39
C LEU A 282 -3.66 3.02 -15.52
N PRO A 283 -4.43 4.10 -15.66
CA PRO A 283 -4.03 5.47 -16.00
C PRO A 283 -3.52 6.34 -14.82
N GLY A 284 -3.42 5.80 -13.60
CA GLY A 284 -2.87 6.51 -12.43
C GLY A 284 -3.95 6.92 -11.42
N LEU A 285 -3.80 8.11 -10.82
CA LEU A 285 -4.77 8.63 -9.85
C LEU A 285 -5.95 9.32 -10.55
N ARG A 286 -7.15 8.76 -10.44
CA ARG A 286 -8.39 9.46 -10.79
C ARG A 286 -8.57 10.70 -9.91
N ILE A 287 -8.65 11.87 -10.53
CA ILE A 287 -8.82 13.17 -9.87
C ILE A 287 -10.31 13.41 -9.63
N ALA A 288 -10.68 13.62 -8.37
CA ALA A 288 -12.04 14.00 -8.00
C ALA A 288 -12.32 15.45 -8.48
N SER A 289 -13.30 15.61 -9.35
CA SER A 289 -13.65 16.87 -9.99
C SER A 289 -15.18 17.00 -10.10
N PRO A 290 -15.77 18.20 -9.89
CA PRO A 290 -17.19 18.45 -10.13
C PRO A 290 -17.52 18.69 -11.61
N LEU A 291 -16.52 18.64 -12.49
CA LEU A 291 -16.69 18.76 -13.93
C LEU A 291 -17.21 17.45 -14.54
N LYS A 292 -17.71 17.50 -15.79
CA LYS A 292 -18.22 16.31 -16.49
C LYS A 292 -17.08 15.43 -17.02
N GLU A 293 -15.90 16.02 -17.20
CA GLU A 293 -14.70 15.37 -17.67
C GLU A 293 -14.05 14.52 -16.57
N ILE A 294 -13.80 13.25 -16.87
CA ILE A 294 -13.04 12.34 -16.00
C ILE A 294 -11.55 12.61 -16.22
N GLN A 295 -10.79 12.78 -15.15
CA GLN A 295 -9.38 13.14 -15.20
C GLN A 295 -8.55 12.12 -14.44
N PHE A 296 -7.43 11.70 -15.01
CA PHE A 296 -6.43 10.84 -14.39
C PHE A 296 -5.09 11.54 -14.40
N GLU A 297 -4.35 11.48 -13.29
CA GLU A 297 -2.99 12.01 -13.17
C GLU A 297 -2.00 10.87 -12.91
N THR A 298 -0.91 10.83 -13.68
CA THR A 298 0.19 9.88 -13.51
C THR A 298 1.53 10.61 -13.46
N GLU A 299 2.50 10.04 -12.74
CA GLU A 299 3.87 10.58 -12.68
C GLU A 299 4.69 9.96 -13.82
N LEU A 300 5.23 10.82 -14.69
CA LEU A 300 6.20 10.45 -15.70
C LEU A 300 7.59 10.57 -15.09
N SER A 301 8.03 9.49 -14.46
CA SER A 301 9.41 9.34 -13.97
C SER A 301 9.89 7.91 -14.15
N ALA A 302 11.20 7.76 -14.30
CA ALA A 302 11.87 6.47 -14.39
C ALA A 302 11.82 5.64 -13.08
N GLU A 303 11.35 6.25 -11.99
CA GLU A 303 11.08 5.63 -10.68
C GLU A 303 9.65 5.08 -10.62
N ALA A 304 8.66 5.88 -11.05
CA ALA A 304 7.25 5.50 -11.09
C ALA A 304 6.92 4.50 -12.22
N LEU A 305 7.56 4.66 -13.39
CA LEU A 305 7.33 3.87 -14.61
C LEU A 305 8.68 3.39 -15.18
N PRO A 306 9.25 2.29 -14.65
CA PRO A 306 10.61 1.86 -14.98
C PRO A 306 10.88 1.63 -16.47
N PHE A 307 9.88 1.21 -17.24
CA PHE A 307 9.99 1.01 -18.69
C PHE A 307 10.35 2.29 -19.47
N LEU A 308 10.12 3.47 -18.89
CA LEU A 308 10.53 4.74 -19.51
C LEU A 308 12.05 4.89 -19.67
N LYS A 309 12.85 4.05 -19.00
CA LYS A 309 14.31 3.94 -19.17
C LYS A 309 14.74 3.16 -20.41
N ASP A 310 13.82 2.57 -21.16
CA ASP A 310 14.13 1.56 -22.17
C ASP A 310 13.69 2.00 -23.59
N HIS A 311 13.44 3.29 -23.81
CA HIS A 311 13.01 3.82 -25.12
C HIS A 311 13.71 5.16 -25.41
N HIS A 312 14.77 5.11 -26.23
CA HIS A 312 15.69 6.24 -26.46
C HIS A 312 15.86 6.61 -27.94
N PRO A 313 14.90 7.32 -28.55
CA PRO A 313 15.13 8.03 -29.80
C PRO A 313 16.31 9.02 -29.64
N PHE A 314 17.31 8.87 -30.50
CA PHE A 314 18.57 9.61 -30.50
C PHE A 314 19.28 9.63 -29.13
N GLY A 315 19.26 8.52 -28.39
CA GLY A 315 19.87 8.42 -27.07
C GLY A 315 19.23 9.31 -25.99
N THR A 316 18.01 9.81 -26.22
CA THR A 316 17.27 10.66 -25.29
C THR A 316 16.03 9.91 -24.78
N PRO A 317 15.76 9.82 -23.46
CA PRO A 317 14.56 9.14 -22.96
C PRO A 317 13.28 9.88 -23.40
N VAL A 318 12.47 9.23 -24.22
CA VAL A 318 11.19 9.77 -24.72
C VAL A 318 10.08 8.79 -24.38
N VAL A 319 8.96 9.28 -23.84
CA VAL A 319 7.79 8.42 -23.59
C VAL A 319 7.29 7.86 -24.93
N PRO A 320 7.18 6.52 -25.09
CA PRO A 320 6.84 5.89 -26.34
C PRO A 320 5.41 6.23 -26.79
N ALA A 321 5.18 6.18 -28.10
CA ALA A 321 3.86 6.41 -28.67
C ALA A 321 2.80 5.44 -28.07
N ALA A 322 3.18 4.17 -27.87
CA ALA A 322 2.37 3.13 -27.23
C ALA A 322 1.80 3.50 -25.85
N PHE A 323 2.47 4.39 -25.09
CA PHE A 323 1.97 4.84 -23.78
C PHE A 323 0.62 5.58 -23.88
N HIS A 324 0.37 6.30 -24.97
CA HIS A 324 -0.90 7.01 -25.17
C HIS A 324 -2.07 6.03 -25.29
N LEU A 325 -1.83 4.91 -25.97
CA LEU A 325 -2.82 3.84 -26.15
C LEU A 325 -3.07 3.12 -24.84
N LEU A 326 -2.01 2.82 -24.08
CA LEU A 326 -2.11 2.22 -22.76
C LEU A 326 -2.94 3.11 -21.82
N MET A 327 -2.62 4.40 -21.72
CA MET A 327 -3.39 5.35 -20.92
C MET A 327 -4.87 5.35 -21.29
N ALA A 328 -5.19 5.41 -22.59
CA ALA A 328 -6.58 5.45 -23.06
C ALA A 328 -7.33 4.12 -22.84
N LEU A 329 -6.70 2.97 -23.07
CA LEU A 329 -7.32 1.64 -22.87
C LEU A 329 -7.49 1.31 -21.38
N SER A 330 -6.51 1.60 -20.54
CA SER A 330 -6.65 1.41 -19.09
C SER A 330 -7.72 2.32 -18.48
N ALA A 331 -7.83 3.57 -18.96
CA ALA A 331 -8.90 4.47 -18.53
C ALA A 331 -10.28 4.03 -19.06
N ALA A 332 -10.35 3.41 -20.24
CA ALA A 332 -11.57 2.79 -20.74
C ALA A 332 -12.06 1.68 -19.81
N GLU A 333 -11.17 0.77 -19.43
CA GLU A 333 -11.47 -0.33 -18.51
C GLU A 333 -11.88 0.18 -17.11
N GLU A 334 -11.21 1.20 -16.56
CA GLU A 334 -11.59 1.76 -15.26
C GLU A 334 -12.97 2.45 -15.29
N VAL A 335 -13.32 3.12 -16.39
CA VAL A 335 -14.58 3.88 -16.51
C VAL A 335 -15.76 3.01 -16.94
N SER A 336 -15.53 1.93 -17.68
CA SER A 336 -16.60 1.12 -18.29
C SER A 336 -16.55 -0.39 -18.00
N GLY A 337 -15.64 -0.86 -17.13
CA GLY A 337 -15.46 -2.28 -16.82
C GLY A 337 -14.58 -3.02 -17.85
N PRO A 338 -14.33 -4.33 -17.70
CA PRO A 338 -13.53 -5.08 -18.67
C PRO A 338 -14.30 -5.31 -19.98
N GLY A 339 -13.66 -5.09 -21.13
CA GLY A 339 -14.26 -5.35 -22.44
C GLY A 339 -13.31 -5.09 -23.62
N PRO A 340 -13.74 -5.43 -24.85
CA PRO A 340 -13.01 -5.09 -26.07
C PRO A 340 -13.24 -3.63 -26.47
N TYR A 341 -12.17 -2.90 -26.76
CA TYR A 341 -12.17 -1.45 -26.96
C TYR A 341 -11.60 -1.04 -28.30
N ALA A 342 -12.22 -0.06 -28.94
CA ALA A 342 -11.70 0.62 -30.12
C ALA A 342 -11.32 2.06 -29.78
N LEU A 343 -10.06 2.43 -30.06
CA LEU A 343 -9.62 3.81 -30.12
C LEU A 343 -9.60 4.26 -31.58
N THR A 344 -10.17 5.41 -31.91
CA THR A 344 -10.18 5.94 -33.29
C THR A 344 -9.67 7.36 -33.37
N ASN A 345 -9.22 7.77 -34.56
CA ASN A 345 -8.75 9.13 -34.85
C ASN A 345 -7.61 9.56 -33.90
N ILE A 346 -6.69 8.63 -33.62
CA ILE A 346 -5.60 8.81 -32.67
C ILE A 346 -4.54 9.70 -33.30
N THR A 347 -4.19 10.78 -32.63
CA THR A 347 -3.17 11.74 -33.07
C THR A 347 -2.12 11.92 -31.99
N LEU A 348 -0.85 11.98 -32.41
CA LEU A 348 0.31 12.19 -31.56
C LEU A 348 0.90 13.55 -31.96
N SER A 349 0.51 14.58 -31.21
CA SER A 349 0.76 15.99 -31.52
C SER A 349 2.17 16.46 -31.11
N ARG A 350 2.69 15.97 -29.98
CA ARG A 350 4.01 16.34 -29.44
C ARG A 350 4.60 15.21 -28.58
N ALA A 351 5.86 14.87 -28.82
CA ALA A 351 6.62 13.95 -27.98
C ALA A 351 6.71 14.44 -26.52
N MET A 352 6.78 13.49 -25.58
CA MET A 352 7.07 13.77 -24.17
C MET A 352 8.53 13.37 -23.92
N VAL A 353 9.43 14.35 -23.97
CA VAL A 353 10.85 14.16 -23.62
C VAL A 353 10.98 14.21 -22.11
N LEU A 354 11.55 13.14 -21.52
CA LEU A 354 11.74 13.05 -20.08
C LEU A 354 12.98 13.82 -19.66
N ASP A 355 12.89 14.46 -18.51
CA ASP A 355 14.03 15.07 -17.82
C ASP A 355 14.36 14.15 -16.66
N GLU A 356 15.47 13.41 -16.75
CA GLU A 356 15.85 12.40 -15.75
C GLU A 356 15.98 12.96 -14.32
N SER A 357 16.17 14.28 -14.20
CA SER A 357 16.27 14.97 -12.91
C SER A 357 14.91 15.42 -12.34
N ALA A 358 13.83 15.37 -13.11
CA ALA A 358 12.54 15.96 -12.76
C ALA A 358 11.38 14.97 -12.86
N ARG A 359 10.60 14.87 -11.78
CA ARG A 359 9.30 14.18 -11.80
C ARG A 359 8.31 15.01 -12.61
N GLN A 360 8.01 14.58 -13.83
CA GLN A 360 7.01 15.22 -14.69
C GLN A 360 5.63 14.62 -14.39
N LYS A 361 4.56 15.36 -14.71
CA LYS A 361 3.18 14.86 -14.62
C LYS A 361 2.58 14.66 -16.00
N ALA A 362 1.71 13.67 -16.14
CA ALA A 362 0.78 13.59 -17.25
C ALA A 362 -0.67 13.50 -16.74
N GLN A 363 -1.58 14.14 -17.47
CA GLN A 363 -3.02 14.08 -17.23
C GLN A 363 -3.76 13.59 -18.46
N LEU A 364 -4.54 12.52 -18.28
CA LEU A 364 -5.49 12.04 -19.28
C LEU A 364 -6.88 12.59 -18.94
N ILE A 365 -7.50 13.27 -19.89
CA ILE A 365 -8.85 13.84 -19.77
C ILE A 365 -9.78 13.09 -20.71
N LEU A 366 -10.79 12.43 -20.16
CA LEU A 366 -11.90 11.86 -20.90
C LEU A 366 -13.10 12.82 -20.88
N THR A 367 -13.68 13.09 -22.05
CA THR A 367 -14.88 13.92 -22.21
C THR A 367 -15.93 13.13 -22.99
N ALA A 368 -17.06 12.85 -22.35
CA ALA A 368 -18.24 12.28 -23.00
C ALA A 368 -19.13 13.40 -23.57
N ASP A 369 -19.40 13.36 -24.87
CA ASP A 369 -20.29 14.30 -25.57
C ASP A 369 -21.11 13.54 -26.62
N ALA A 370 -22.43 13.80 -26.68
CA ALA A 370 -23.38 13.17 -27.61
C ALA A 370 -23.32 11.62 -27.73
N GLY A 371 -22.78 10.91 -26.73
CA GLY A 371 -22.62 9.45 -26.75
C GLY A 371 -21.26 8.94 -27.23
N GLU A 372 -20.37 9.82 -27.71
CA GLU A 372 -18.96 9.49 -27.96
C GLU A 372 -18.10 9.87 -26.74
N VAL A 373 -17.06 9.08 -26.45
CA VAL A 373 -16.01 9.45 -25.49
C VAL A 373 -14.77 9.90 -26.26
N SER A 374 -14.27 11.09 -25.95
CA SER A 374 -12.98 11.58 -26.46
C SER A 374 -11.93 11.57 -25.35
N PHE A 375 -10.68 11.28 -25.70
CA PHE A 375 -9.55 11.33 -24.77
C PHE A 375 -8.51 12.34 -25.23
N HIS A 376 -7.87 13.02 -24.28
CA HIS A 376 -6.76 13.95 -24.50
C HIS A 376 -5.70 13.72 -23.43
N LEU A 377 -4.46 13.42 -23.84
CA LEU A 377 -3.32 13.25 -22.94
C LEU A 377 -2.45 14.52 -22.98
N TYR A 378 -2.18 15.07 -21.81
CA TYR A 378 -1.32 16.23 -21.61
C TYR A 378 -0.14 15.92 -20.69
N SER A 379 1.00 16.55 -20.92
CA SER A 379 2.18 16.52 -20.05
C SER A 379 2.46 17.90 -19.47
N GLU A 380 2.77 17.97 -18.18
CA GLU A 380 3.27 19.17 -17.52
C GLU A 380 4.79 19.29 -17.72
N ASN A 381 5.20 20.33 -18.44
CA ASN A 381 6.60 20.74 -18.49
C ASN A 381 6.80 21.94 -17.54
N PRO A 382 7.75 21.91 -16.59
CA PRO A 382 7.95 23.02 -15.63
C PRO A 382 8.25 24.39 -16.26
N ARG A 383 8.76 24.42 -17.50
CA ARG A 383 9.14 25.66 -18.21
C ARG A 383 8.04 26.17 -19.15
N THR A 384 7.26 25.28 -19.78
CA THR A 384 6.25 25.66 -20.78
C THR A 384 4.80 25.42 -20.35
N GLY A 385 4.58 24.80 -19.19
CA GLY A 385 3.28 24.36 -18.70
C GLY A 385 2.72 23.16 -19.46
N TRP A 386 1.41 22.96 -19.31
CA TRP A 386 0.65 21.86 -19.92
C TRP A 386 0.68 21.90 -21.45
N THR A 387 1.11 20.79 -22.05
CA THR A 387 1.19 20.57 -23.50
C THR A 387 0.28 19.42 -23.89
N LEU A 388 -0.45 19.52 -25.01
CA LEU A 388 -1.23 18.40 -25.56
C LEU A 388 -0.28 17.47 -26.33
N ASN A 389 -0.18 16.22 -25.91
CA ASN A 389 0.72 15.22 -26.51
C ASN A 389 -0.02 14.30 -27.47
N GLY A 390 -1.25 13.90 -27.13
CA GLY A 390 -2.10 13.14 -28.05
C GLY A 390 -3.58 13.21 -27.71
N ALA A 391 -4.42 12.83 -28.67
CA ALA A 391 -5.87 12.81 -28.53
C ALA A 391 -6.50 11.76 -29.45
N GLY A 392 -7.72 11.33 -29.13
CA GLY A 392 -8.52 10.43 -29.96
C GLY A 392 -9.93 10.24 -29.43
N ARG A 393 -10.64 9.25 -29.96
CA ARG A 393 -11.95 8.80 -29.46
C ARG A 393 -11.88 7.37 -28.98
N LEU A 394 -12.74 7.02 -28.03
CA LEU A 394 -12.87 5.73 -27.38
C LEU A 394 -14.30 5.19 -27.60
N HIS A 395 -14.39 3.92 -28.00
CA HIS A 395 -15.61 3.21 -28.33
C HIS A 395 -15.56 1.80 -27.74
N HIS A 396 -16.71 1.25 -27.38
CA HIS A 396 -16.86 -0.18 -27.08
C HIS A 396 -17.00 -0.98 -28.38
N ILE A 397 -16.39 -2.16 -28.45
CA ILE A 397 -16.57 -3.08 -29.59
C ILE A 397 -17.74 -4.01 -29.28
N ALA A 398 -18.71 -4.07 -30.20
CA ALA A 398 -19.84 -5.00 -30.08
C ALA A 398 -19.38 -6.48 -30.10
N PRO A 399 -19.96 -7.39 -29.30
CA PRO A 399 -19.52 -8.78 -29.21
C PRO A 399 -19.43 -9.52 -30.56
N GLU A 400 -20.34 -9.26 -31.49
CA GLU A 400 -20.36 -9.88 -32.81
C GLU A 400 -19.20 -9.37 -33.70
N ALA A 401 -18.74 -8.13 -33.48
CA ALA A 401 -17.58 -7.58 -34.16
C ALA A 401 -16.27 -8.17 -33.62
N ALA A 402 -16.16 -8.35 -32.30
CA ALA A 402 -15.03 -9.04 -31.68
C ALA A 402 -14.95 -10.51 -32.15
N ALA A 403 -16.07 -11.23 -32.17
CA ALA A 403 -16.12 -12.62 -32.65
C ALA A 403 -15.63 -12.79 -34.10
N ARG A 404 -15.96 -11.85 -35.00
CA ARG A 404 -15.46 -11.86 -36.39
C ARG A 404 -13.95 -11.56 -36.49
N ALA A 405 -13.42 -10.71 -35.60
CA ALA A 405 -12.00 -10.35 -35.61
C ALA A 405 -11.08 -11.49 -35.17
N HIS A 406 -11.58 -12.44 -34.38
CA HIS A 406 -10.80 -13.62 -33.94
C HIS A 406 -10.58 -14.70 -35.01
N ALA A 407 -10.96 -14.46 -36.27
CA ALA A 407 -10.61 -15.34 -37.39
C ALA A 407 -9.08 -15.52 -37.48
N ALA A 408 -8.62 -16.77 -37.51
CA ALA A 408 -7.20 -17.09 -37.47
C ALA A 408 -6.50 -16.80 -38.81
N LEU A 409 -5.32 -16.17 -38.75
CA LEU A 409 -4.43 -16.03 -39.90
C LEU A 409 -3.47 -17.23 -40.02
N PRO A 410 -3.17 -17.71 -41.26
CA PRO A 410 -2.26 -18.82 -41.48
C PRO A 410 -0.80 -18.35 -41.36
N LEU A 411 -0.28 -18.30 -40.12
CA LEU A 411 1.03 -17.73 -39.81
C LEU A 411 2.18 -18.34 -40.62
N GLU A 412 2.22 -19.66 -40.79
CA GLU A 412 3.27 -20.34 -41.57
C GLU A 412 3.17 -20.04 -43.08
N GLU A 413 1.97 -19.84 -43.63
CA GLU A 413 1.82 -19.41 -45.04
C GLU A 413 2.28 -17.98 -45.26
N ILE A 414 2.11 -17.11 -44.26
CA ILE A 414 2.61 -15.73 -44.29
C ILE A 414 4.14 -15.77 -44.20
N ARG A 415 4.69 -16.51 -43.24
CA ARG A 415 6.13 -16.70 -43.05
C ARG A 415 6.81 -17.24 -44.31
N ALA A 416 6.22 -18.25 -44.96
CA ALA A 416 6.76 -18.85 -46.18
C ALA A 416 6.79 -17.92 -47.41
N ARG A 417 6.16 -16.74 -47.34
CA ARG A 417 6.21 -15.70 -48.39
C ARG A 417 7.29 -14.64 -48.11
N CYS A 418 7.89 -14.64 -46.93
CA CYS A 418 8.99 -13.75 -46.58
C CYS A 418 10.30 -14.23 -47.21
N SER A 419 11.10 -13.29 -47.70
CA SER A 419 12.40 -13.54 -48.35
C SER A 419 13.58 -13.35 -47.41
N ASN A 420 13.41 -12.55 -46.35
CA ASN A 420 14.45 -12.24 -45.37
C ASN A 420 14.01 -12.71 -43.98
N GLU A 421 14.98 -13.13 -43.15
CA GLU A 421 14.81 -13.56 -41.76
C GLU A 421 15.92 -12.92 -40.92
N LEU A 422 15.57 -12.40 -39.74
CA LEU A 422 16.50 -11.74 -38.82
C LEU A 422 16.19 -12.16 -37.39
N ASP A 423 17.24 -12.36 -36.60
CA ASP A 423 17.13 -12.60 -35.17
C ASP A 423 17.07 -11.29 -34.36
N ALA A 424 16.75 -11.37 -33.07
CA ALA A 424 16.64 -10.20 -32.20
C ALA A 424 17.95 -9.37 -32.13
N PRO A 425 19.16 -9.96 -31.95
CA PRO A 425 20.41 -9.22 -32.00
C PRO A 425 20.61 -8.39 -33.28
N GLU A 426 20.37 -8.97 -34.45
CA GLU A 426 20.53 -8.25 -35.71
C GLU A 426 19.44 -7.17 -35.89
N PHE A 427 18.20 -7.51 -35.59
CA PHE A 427 17.06 -6.58 -35.64
C PHE A 427 17.30 -5.33 -34.80
N TYR A 428 17.67 -5.49 -33.52
CA TYR A 428 17.87 -4.34 -32.62
C TYR A 428 19.16 -3.57 -32.90
N ARG A 429 20.20 -4.21 -33.46
CA ARG A 429 21.40 -3.50 -33.98
C ARG A 429 21.01 -2.49 -35.06
N ILE A 430 20.15 -2.86 -36.00
CA ILE A 430 19.76 -2.00 -37.13
C ILE A 430 18.94 -0.79 -36.66
N PHE A 431 18.06 -0.96 -35.67
CA PHE A 431 17.36 0.18 -35.05
C PHE A 431 18.34 1.12 -34.30
N SER A 432 19.32 0.57 -33.58
CA SER A 432 20.37 1.34 -32.90
C SER A 432 21.24 2.12 -33.90
N GLU A 433 21.61 1.52 -35.04
CA GLU A 433 22.37 2.17 -36.11
C GLU A 433 21.61 3.33 -36.79
N GLN A 434 20.27 3.32 -36.75
CA GLN A 434 19.43 4.45 -37.16
C GLN A 434 19.19 5.48 -36.03
N GLY A 435 19.73 5.24 -34.84
CA GLY A 435 19.59 6.11 -33.67
C GLY A 435 18.33 5.87 -32.85
N LEU A 436 17.68 4.70 -32.93
CA LEU A 436 16.54 4.33 -32.09
C LEU A 436 16.90 3.16 -31.16
N ASP A 437 17.39 3.48 -29.96
CA ASP A 437 17.81 2.46 -29.00
C ASP A 437 16.65 1.99 -28.11
N PHE A 438 16.45 0.66 -28.09
CA PHE A 438 15.46 0.00 -27.23
C PHE A 438 16.17 -0.78 -26.11
N GLY A 439 15.76 -0.53 -24.86
CA GLY A 439 16.17 -1.31 -23.69
C GLY A 439 15.26 -2.53 -23.47
N PRO A 440 15.54 -3.35 -22.43
CA PRO A 440 14.89 -4.65 -22.22
C PRO A 440 13.35 -4.65 -22.24
N ALA A 441 12.69 -3.60 -21.74
CA ALA A 441 11.23 -3.50 -21.78
C ALA A 441 10.63 -3.41 -23.20
N PHE A 442 11.40 -2.92 -24.19
CA PHE A 442 10.95 -2.71 -25.58
C PHE A 442 11.50 -3.74 -26.55
N GLN A 443 12.37 -4.65 -26.09
CA GLN A 443 12.93 -5.74 -26.89
C GLN A 443 12.03 -7.00 -26.88
N TRP A 444 10.80 -6.92 -27.42
CA TRP A 444 9.91 -8.10 -27.48
C TRP A 444 10.11 -8.94 -28.75
N VAL A 445 10.68 -8.39 -29.82
CA VAL A 445 10.89 -9.14 -31.08
C VAL A 445 11.96 -10.20 -30.86
N GLU A 446 11.59 -11.48 -31.02
CA GLU A 446 12.52 -12.61 -30.97
C GLU A 446 13.11 -12.91 -32.35
N HIS A 447 12.27 -12.83 -33.39
CA HIS A 447 12.60 -13.00 -34.81
C HIS A 447 11.65 -12.14 -35.65
N VAL A 448 12.11 -11.68 -36.80
CA VAL A 448 11.26 -11.10 -37.85
C VAL A 448 11.54 -11.73 -39.20
N TRP A 449 10.48 -11.93 -39.98
CA TRP A 449 10.51 -12.33 -41.37
C TRP A 449 9.92 -11.19 -42.21
N THR A 450 10.58 -10.78 -43.30
CA THR A 450 10.09 -9.68 -44.16
C THR A 450 10.02 -10.07 -45.63
N ALA A 451 9.06 -9.44 -46.32
CA ALA A 451 8.87 -9.41 -47.76
C ALA A 451 8.73 -7.95 -48.20
N GLU A 452 8.66 -7.70 -49.50
CA GLU A 452 8.29 -6.38 -50.02
C GLU A 452 6.90 -5.96 -49.51
N GLY A 453 6.85 -4.89 -48.70
CA GLY A 453 5.61 -4.32 -48.18
C GLY A 453 4.91 -5.11 -47.06
N ALA A 454 5.45 -6.23 -46.57
CA ALA A 454 4.83 -7.03 -45.51
C ALA A 454 5.85 -7.76 -44.63
N GLY A 455 5.46 -8.09 -43.41
CA GLY A 455 6.35 -8.76 -42.47
C GLY A 455 5.63 -9.41 -41.31
N LEU A 456 6.29 -10.40 -40.72
CA LEU A 456 5.80 -11.19 -39.60
C LEU A 456 6.87 -11.21 -38.52
N GLY A 457 6.57 -10.73 -37.32
CA GLY A 457 7.43 -10.83 -36.14
C GLY A 457 6.90 -11.88 -35.16
N ARG A 458 7.78 -12.69 -34.58
CA ARG A 458 7.47 -13.49 -33.38
C ARG A 458 7.90 -12.69 -32.16
N LEU A 459 6.98 -12.47 -31.24
CA LEU A 459 7.19 -11.66 -30.04
C LEU A 459 7.17 -12.54 -28.79
N ARG A 460 8.07 -12.31 -27.83
CA ARG A 460 8.07 -12.97 -26.52
C ARG A 460 8.24 -11.92 -25.41
N ARG A 461 7.55 -12.11 -24.29
CA ARG A 461 7.73 -11.29 -23.09
C ARG A 461 9.20 -11.35 -22.58
N PRO A 462 9.89 -10.21 -22.43
CA PRO A 462 11.24 -10.16 -21.85
C PRO A 462 11.29 -10.71 -20.42
N HIS A 463 12.25 -11.59 -20.13
CA HIS A 463 12.31 -12.35 -18.86
C HIS A 463 12.70 -11.52 -17.63
N SER A 464 13.11 -10.25 -17.79
CA SER A 464 13.67 -9.41 -16.71
C SER A 464 12.66 -8.47 -16.03
N HIS A 465 11.35 -8.64 -16.29
CA HIS A 465 10.33 -7.65 -15.90
C HIS A 465 9.18 -8.22 -15.03
N GLU A 466 9.39 -8.17 -13.70
CA GLU A 466 8.34 -8.31 -12.67
C GLU A 466 7.22 -7.25 -12.83
N ALA A 467 7.56 -6.08 -13.40
CA ALA A 467 6.59 -5.00 -13.60
C ALA A 467 5.56 -5.28 -14.72
N ALA A 468 5.75 -6.29 -15.56
CA ALA A 468 4.82 -6.59 -16.65
C ALA A 468 3.55 -7.33 -16.19
N ASP A 469 3.52 -7.94 -15.00
CA ASP A 469 2.30 -8.53 -14.42
C ASP A 469 1.29 -7.48 -13.93
N PHE A 470 1.72 -6.21 -13.78
CA PHE A 470 0.87 -5.10 -13.36
C PHE A 470 0.07 -4.46 -14.50
N TYR A 471 0.36 -4.78 -15.76
CA TYR A 471 -0.28 -4.17 -16.93
C TYR A 471 -0.77 -5.24 -17.91
N LYS A 472 -2.10 -5.35 -18.11
CA LYS A 472 -2.71 -6.22 -19.13
C LYS A 472 -2.24 -5.92 -20.57
N ILE A 473 -1.78 -4.69 -20.80
CA ILE A 473 -1.27 -4.20 -22.07
C ILE A 473 0.07 -3.55 -21.77
N TYR A 474 1.15 -4.08 -22.34
CA TYR A 474 2.48 -3.54 -22.08
C TYR A 474 2.90 -2.56 -23.20
N PRO A 475 3.54 -1.41 -22.89
CA PRO A 475 3.97 -0.46 -23.92
C PRO A 475 4.88 -1.10 -24.96
N GLY A 476 5.91 -1.85 -24.52
CA GLY A 476 6.84 -2.53 -25.42
C GLY A 476 6.21 -3.59 -26.34
N MET A 477 5.10 -4.20 -25.93
CA MET A 477 4.33 -5.14 -26.76
C MET A 477 3.66 -4.42 -27.93
N LEU A 478 2.97 -3.30 -27.66
CA LEU A 478 2.37 -2.47 -28.70
C LEU A 478 3.43 -1.76 -29.56
N ASP A 479 4.53 -1.34 -28.95
CA ASP A 479 5.61 -0.66 -29.66
C ASP A 479 6.37 -1.59 -30.61
N SER A 480 6.57 -2.85 -30.21
CA SER A 480 7.15 -3.88 -31.09
C SER A 480 6.29 -4.17 -32.32
N CYS A 481 4.99 -3.88 -32.28
CA CYS A 481 4.14 -3.93 -33.47
C CYS A 481 4.51 -2.84 -34.50
N TYR A 482 4.94 -1.67 -34.03
CA TYR A 482 5.50 -0.60 -34.87
C TYR A 482 6.88 -0.98 -35.40
N GLN A 483 7.73 -1.59 -34.57
CA GLN A 483 9.07 -2.04 -34.98
C GLN A 483 8.96 -3.05 -36.13
N VAL A 484 8.04 -4.02 -36.06
CA VAL A 484 7.77 -4.99 -37.15
C VAL A 484 7.21 -4.31 -38.40
N LEU A 485 6.32 -3.33 -38.27
CA LEU A 485 5.81 -2.59 -39.44
C LEU A 485 6.91 -1.73 -40.09
N ALA A 486 7.75 -1.07 -39.29
CA ALA A 486 8.89 -0.30 -39.77
C ALA A 486 9.87 -1.19 -40.55
N ALA A 487 10.17 -2.39 -40.06
CA ALA A 487 11.00 -3.39 -40.73
C ALA A 487 10.50 -3.80 -42.13
N CYS A 488 9.21 -3.59 -42.45
CA CYS A 488 8.66 -3.80 -43.79
C CYS A 488 9.04 -2.69 -44.78
N HIS A 489 9.54 -1.55 -44.30
CA HIS A 489 9.80 -0.35 -45.11
C HIS A 489 11.18 -0.39 -45.76
N PRO A 490 11.32 -0.14 -47.09
CA PRO A 490 12.60 -0.24 -47.79
C PRO A 490 13.72 0.62 -47.20
N SER A 491 13.39 1.79 -46.63
CA SER A 491 14.40 2.68 -46.03
C SER A 491 15.11 2.11 -44.81
N MET A 492 14.59 1.04 -44.19
CA MET A 492 15.27 0.38 -43.07
C MET A 492 16.56 -0.35 -43.52
N TRP A 493 16.64 -0.71 -44.81
CA TRP A 493 17.65 -1.61 -45.38
C TRP A 493 18.56 -0.91 -46.40
N GLY A 494 18.34 0.37 -46.67
CA GLY A 494 19.01 1.13 -47.74
C GLY A 494 20.12 2.05 -47.23
N GLU A 495 21.23 2.11 -47.99
CA GLU A 495 22.27 3.12 -47.79
C GLU A 495 21.70 4.52 -48.06
N GLY A 496 21.71 5.40 -47.05
CA GLY A 496 21.31 6.80 -47.18
C GLY A 496 20.30 7.30 -46.14
N TYR A 497 19.67 6.42 -45.34
CA TYR A 497 18.77 6.84 -44.25
C TYR A 497 19.47 7.01 -42.90
N ALA A 498 20.62 6.36 -42.71
CA ALA A 498 21.39 6.35 -41.47
C ALA A 498 22.40 7.52 -41.40
N ASP A 499 21.92 8.77 -41.41
CA ASP A 499 22.76 9.94 -41.05
C ASP A 499 22.75 10.25 -39.53
N GLY A 500 21.87 9.59 -38.77
CA GLY A 500 21.71 9.78 -37.32
C GLY A 500 20.95 11.04 -36.91
N GLU A 501 20.47 11.84 -37.87
CA GLU A 501 19.77 13.10 -37.65
C GLU A 501 18.26 13.02 -37.96
N LYS A 502 17.78 11.96 -38.61
CA LYS A 502 16.35 11.78 -38.93
C LYS A 502 15.81 10.41 -38.57
N LEU A 503 14.60 10.38 -38.01
CA LEU A 503 13.88 9.15 -37.66
C LEU A 503 12.42 9.23 -38.09
N PHE A 504 11.85 8.09 -38.47
CA PHE A 504 10.40 7.95 -38.63
C PHE A 504 9.72 7.86 -37.25
N VAL A 505 8.83 8.80 -36.95
CA VAL A 505 8.07 8.82 -35.70
C VAL A 505 6.58 8.63 -35.96
N LEU A 506 5.89 7.90 -35.09
CA LEU A 506 4.46 7.67 -35.19
C LEU A 506 3.69 8.99 -34.95
N VAL A 507 2.85 9.40 -35.90
CA VAL A 507 2.09 10.67 -35.83
C VAL A 507 0.57 10.45 -35.68
N SER A 508 0.04 9.33 -36.17
CA SER A 508 -1.39 9.00 -36.03
C SER A 508 -1.67 7.51 -36.21
N ILE A 509 -2.80 7.06 -35.66
CA ILE A 509 -3.41 5.75 -35.96
C ILE A 509 -4.89 6.00 -36.25
N ALA A 510 -5.40 5.49 -37.37
CA ALA A 510 -6.81 5.68 -37.73
C ALA A 510 -7.75 4.92 -36.77
N GLU A 511 -7.40 3.67 -36.45
CA GLU A 511 -8.13 2.80 -35.52
C GLU A 511 -7.15 1.85 -34.82
N LEU A 512 -7.32 1.64 -33.52
CA LEU A 512 -6.81 0.50 -32.75
C LEU A 512 -8.02 -0.23 -32.17
N SER A 513 -8.21 -1.50 -32.50
CA SER A 513 -9.15 -2.40 -31.85
C SER A 513 -8.39 -3.39 -30.96
N PHE A 514 -8.75 -3.50 -29.68
CA PHE A 514 -8.11 -4.39 -28.71
C PHE A 514 -9.14 -5.34 -28.10
N TYR A 515 -8.86 -6.65 -28.10
CA TYR A 515 -9.85 -7.69 -27.78
C TYR A 515 -9.66 -8.40 -26.43
N GLY A 516 -8.63 -8.05 -25.65
CA GLY A 516 -8.57 -8.38 -24.20
C GLY A 516 -7.85 -9.65 -23.76
N TYR A 517 -7.30 -10.46 -24.66
CA TYR A 517 -6.57 -11.69 -24.31
C TYR A 517 -5.12 -11.67 -24.81
N VAL A 518 -4.15 -11.90 -23.93
CA VAL A 518 -2.71 -11.84 -24.22
C VAL A 518 -2.04 -13.15 -23.77
N GLU A 519 -1.30 -13.79 -24.68
CA GLU A 519 -0.49 -14.99 -24.43
C GLU A 519 0.98 -14.58 -24.17
N GLU A 520 1.80 -15.45 -23.56
CA GLU A 520 3.23 -15.15 -23.29
C GLU A 520 4.08 -14.98 -24.57
N GLN A 521 3.67 -15.66 -25.64
CA GLN A 521 4.24 -15.55 -26.97
C GLN A 521 3.15 -15.08 -27.94
N LEU A 522 3.47 -14.06 -28.71
CA LEU A 522 2.57 -13.43 -29.66
C LEU A 522 3.22 -13.40 -31.05
N TRP A 523 2.42 -13.11 -32.05
CA TRP A 523 2.89 -12.86 -33.41
C TRP A 523 2.37 -11.50 -33.88
N CYS A 524 3.14 -10.81 -34.69
CA CYS A 524 2.77 -9.50 -35.24
C CYS A 524 2.87 -9.55 -36.76
N HIS A 525 1.76 -9.38 -37.47
CA HIS A 525 1.75 -9.26 -38.92
C HIS A 525 1.57 -7.79 -39.31
N GLY A 526 2.60 -7.20 -39.93
CA GLY A 526 2.58 -5.85 -40.48
C GLY A 526 2.40 -5.87 -42.01
N THR A 527 1.69 -4.88 -42.54
CA THR A 527 1.53 -4.67 -43.98
C THR A 527 1.53 -3.19 -44.29
N LEU A 528 2.42 -2.74 -45.17
CA LEU A 528 2.45 -1.36 -45.63
C LEU A 528 1.32 -1.10 -46.63
N ARG A 529 0.83 0.12 -46.61
CA ARG A 529 -0.05 0.67 -47.64
C ARG A 529 0.81 1.27 -48.75
N ALA A 530 0.19 1.57 -49.90
CA ALA A 530 0.88 2.28 -50.97
C ALA A 530 1.50 3.58 -50.44
N PRO A 531 2.76 3.90 -50.80
CA PRO A 531 3.49 5.02 -50.22
C PRO A 531 2.78 6.35 -50.50
N GLU A 532 2.73 7.22 -49.48
CA GLU A 532 2.08 8.52 -49.56
C GLU A 532 3.07 9.63 -49.96
N SER A 533 4.32 9.54 -49.46
CA SER A 533 5.48 10.34 -49.90
C SER A 533 6.78 9.71 -49.39
N ASP A 534 7.94 10.24 -49.80
CA ASP A 534 9.25 9.80 -49.26
C ASP A 534 9.46 10.17 -47.78
N GLU A 535 8.65 11.11 -47.25
CA GLU A 535 8.70 11.56 -45.85
C GLU A 535 7.58 10.95 -44.97
N GLU A 536 6.63 10.21 -45.55
CA GLU A 536 5.50 9.60 -44.83
C GLU A 536 5.10 8.22 -45.38
N TYR A 537 5.07 7.20 -44.52
CA TYR A 537 4.47 5.91 -44.83
C TYR A 537 3.35 5.56 -43.84
N SER A 538 2.42 4.72 -44.28
CA SER A 538 1.38 4.16 -43.43
C SER A 538 1.19 2.66 -43.63
N GLY A 539 0.63 1.99 -42.64
CA GLY A 539 0.42 0.55 -42.68
C GLY A 539 -0.65 0.07 -41.69
N ASP A 540 -0.93 -1.21 -41.78
CA ASP A 540 -1.85 -1.94 -40.91
C ASP A 540 -1.07 -3.02 -40.16
N VAL A 541 -1.44 -3.29 -38.91
CA VAL A 541 -0.76 -4.25 -38.04
C VAL A 541 -1.76 -5.10 -37.28
N ARG A 542 -1.50 -6.40 -37.18
CA ARG A 542 -2.29 -7.35 -36.37
C ARG A 542 -1.38 -8.04 -35.37
N LEU A 543 -1.69 -7.89 -34.09
CA LEU A 543 -1.15 -8.67 -32.99
C LEU A 543 -2.01 -9.93 -32.83
N LEU A 544 -1.37 -11.09 -32.77
CA LEU A 544 -1.95 -12.41 -33.00
C LEU A 544 -1.46 -13.41 -31.94
N THR A 545 -2.30 -14.38 -31.59
CA THR A 545 -1.92 -15.52 -30.74
C THR A 545 -1.03 -16.52 -31.50
N ALA A 546 -0.45 -17.51 -30.82
CA ALA A 546 0.27 -18.61 -31.50
C ALA A 546 -0.64 -19.40 -32.47
N ALA A 547 -1.95 -19.47 -32.18
CA ALA A 547 -2.98 -20.01 -33.07
C ALA A 547 -3.47 -19.02 -34.16
N GLY A 548 -2.80 -17.88 -34.38
CA GLY A 548 -3.14 -16.89 -35.40
C GLY A 548 -4.39 -16.04 -35.14
N ARG A 549 -5.01 -16.11 -33.95
CA ARG A 549 -6.23 -15.34 -33.60
C ARG A 549 -5.86 -13.90 -33.27
N CYS A 550 -6.66 -12.93 -33.73
CA CYS A 550 -6.41 -11.52 -33.43
C CYS A 550 -6.58 -11.17 -31.94
N VAL A 551 -5.56 -10.54 -31.37
CA VAL A 551 -5.49 -9.93 -30.03
C VAL A 551 -5.72 -8.42 -30.12
N ALA A 552 -5.10 -7.78 -31.10
CA ALA A 552 -5.29 -6.37 -31.42
C ALA A 552 -5.08 -6.12 -32.92
N GLU A 553 -5.84 -5.19 -33.50
CA GLU A 553 -5.68 -4.71 -34.87
C GLU A 553 -5.49 -3.20 -34.87
N MET A 554 -4.46 -2.72 -35.57
CA MET A 554 -4.18 -1.30 -35.77
C MET A 554 -4.25 -0.99 -37.26
N LYS A 555 -5.07 0.00 -37.63
CA LYS A 555 -5.28 0.43 -39.02
C LYS A 555 -4.78 1.85 -39.23
N GLY A 556 -4.15 2.09 -40.38
CA GLY A 556 -3.63 3.40 -40.76
C GLY A 556 -2.63 3.95 -39.74
N VAL A 557 -1.74 3.09 -39.27
CA VAL A 557 -0.58 3.43 -38.43
C VAL A 557 0.35 4.26 -39.32
N LYS A 558 0.47 5.57 -39.04
CA LYS A 558 1.19 6.52 -39.92
C LYS A 558 2.43 7.08 -39.25
N PHE A 559 3.55 6.98 -39.96
CA PHE A 559 4.84 7.54 -39.56
C PHE A 559 5.21 8.73 -40.44
N ARG A 560 5.97 9.67 -39.87
CA ARG A 560 6.57 10.80 -40.57
C ARG A 560 8.04 10.91 -40.23
N LEU A 561 8.85 11.24 -41.23
CA LEU A 561 10.26 11.56 -41.05
C LEU A 561 10.43 12.87 -40.26
N VAL A 562 11.18 12.84 -39.15
CA VAL A 562 11.38 13.99 -38.27
C VAL A 562 12.86 14.11 -37.90
N GLU A 563 13.36 15.35 -38.00
CA GLU A 563 14.72 15.74 -37.60
C GLU A 563 14.90 15.68 -36.07
N ARG A 564 16.08 15.24 -35.62
CA ARG A 564 16.52 15.15 -34.22
C ARG A 564 16.19 16.39 -33.42
N GLU A 565 16.50 17.57 -33.96
CA GLU A 565 16.17 18.85 -33.32
C GLU A 565 14.67 19.07 -33.13
N ARG A 566 13.82 18.69 -34.09
CA ARG A 566 12.36 18.86 -33.98
C ARG A 566 11.72 17.90 -33.00
N LEU A 567 12.30 16.70 -32.83
CA LEU A 567 11.84 15.72 -31.85
C LEU A 567 12.21 16.12 -30.42
N ILE A 568 13.41 16.67 -30.22
CA ILE A 568 13.97 16.97 -28.89
C ILE A 568 13.65 18.40 -28.41
N ARG A 569 13.49 19.40 -29.30
CA ARG A 569 13.21 20.79 -28.90
C ARG A 569 11.80 20.97 -28.30
N ALA A 570 11.76 21.26 -27.00
CA ALA A 570 10.59 21.83 -26.34
C ALA A 570 10.43 23.33 -26.69
N GLU A 571 9.89 23.67 -27.87
CA GLU A 571 9.63 25.07 -28.23
C GLU A 571 8.44 25.70 -27.48
N PRO A 572 8.50 27.00 -27.12
CA PRO A 572 7.62 27.59 -26.12
C PRO A 572 6.20 27.91 -26.62
N ALA A 573 5.21 27.63 -25.77
CA ALA A 573 3.99 28.40 -25.49
C ALA A 573 3.02 28.88 -26.61
N ALA A 574 3.32 28.77 -27.91
CA ALA A 574 2.42 29.25 -28.99
C ALA A 574 1.14 28.40 -29.12
N ALA A 575 1.25 27.07 -29.00
CA ALA A 575 0.12 26.15 -29.17
C ALA A 575 -0.95 26.28 -28.06
N ALA A 576 -0.53 26.55 -26.82
CA ALA A 576 -1.45 26.73 -25.68
C ALA A 576 -2.34 27.98 -25.84
N ALA A 577 -1.85 29.02 -26.54
CA ALA A 577 -2.66 30.20 -26.88
C ALA A 577 -3.75 29.85 -27.90
N ALA A 578 -3.41 29.10 -28.95
CA ALA A 578 -4.37 28.67 -29.98
C ALA A 578 -5.49 27.78 -29.41
N TRP A 579 -5.19 26.90 -28.45
CA TRP A 579 -6.21 26.08 -27.78
C TRP A 579 -7.13 26.90 -26.86
N LYS A 580 -6.58 27.83 -26.07
CA LYS A 580 -7.37 28.79 -25.27
C LYS A 580 -8.30 29.63 -26.16
N GLU A 581 -7.83 30.04 -27.34
CA GLU A 581 -8.62 30.76 -28.33
C GLU A 581 -9.75 29.88 -28.92
N ARG A 582 -9.47 28.59 -29.19
CA ARG A 582 -10.46 27.62 -29.68
C ARG A 582 -11.55 27.29 -28.64
N LEU A 583 -11.19 27.19 -27.36
CA LEU A 583 -12.15 27.08 -26.25
C LEU A 583 -13.03 28.32 -26.13
N ARG A 584 -12.43 29.52 -26.17
CA ARG A 584 -13.18 30.79 -26.18
C ARG A 584 -14.14 30.89 -27.37
N ARG A 585 -13.75 30.38 -28.55
CA ARG A 585 -14.65 30.28 -29.72
C ARG A 585 -15.81 29.30 -29.48
N LYS A 586 -15.59 28.10 -28.92
CA LYS A 586 -16.67 27.17 -28.55
C LYS A 586 -17.64 27.80 -27.52
N GLN A 587 -17.12 28.44 -26.48
CA GLN A 587 -17.95 29.13 -25.46
C GLN A 587 -18.76 30.31 -26.04
N ARG A 588 -18.20 31.05 -27.01
CA ARG A 588 -18.91 32.12 -27.73
C ARG A 588 -19.95 31.58 -28.73
N ALA A 589 -19.73 30.42 -29.33
CA ALA A 589 -20.70 29.76 -30.21
C ALA A 589 -21.92 29.25 -29.43
N GLY A 590 -21.71 28.64 -28.26
CA GLY A 590 -22.80 28.16 -27.40
C GLY A 590 -23.74 29.28 -26.91
N ARG A 591 -23.23 30.51 -26.72
CA ARG A 591 -24.02 31.67 -26.29
C ARG A 591 -24.87 32.33 -27.38
N ARG A 592 -24.78 31.92 -28.65
CA ARG A 592 -25.60 32.50 -29.76
C ARG A 592 -26.86 31.71 -30.10
N ARG A 593 -27.22 30.68 -29.31
CA ARG A 593 -28.37 29.79 -29.59
C ARG A 593 -29.47 29.79 -28.53
N ALA A 594 -29.38 30.64 -27.52
CA ALA A 594 -30.45 30.88 -26.56
C ALA A 594 -30.69 32.39 -26.49
N ASP A 595 -31.68 32.88 -27.25
CA ASP A 595 -32.40 34.15 -27.05
C ASP A 595 -33.47 34.35 -28.15
N VAL A 596 -34.61 33.66 -28.04
CA VAL A 596 -35.95 34.20 -28.41
C VAL A 596 -36.97 33.65 -27.39
N MET A 597 -37.74 34.57 -26.81
CA MET A 597 -38.70 34.45 -25.68
C MET A 597 -40.16 34.30 -26.21
N PRO A 598 -41.29 34.13 -25.44
CA PRO A 598 -41.62 34.90 -24.21
C PRO A 598 -42.57 34.31 -23.13
N GLY A 599 -42.77 35.10 -22.05
CA GLY A 599 -43.75 34.93 -20.95
C GLY A 599 -43.16 35.40 -19.59
N GLU A 600 -43.07 36.71 -19.32
CA GLU A 600 -43.99 37.49 -18.43
C GLU A 600 -43.88 37.15 -16.92
N ILE A 601 -43.78 38.07 -15.94
CA ILE A 601 -43.80 39.55 -15.86
C ILE A 601 -42.84 40.02 -14.72
N ALA A 602 -42.39 41.28 -14.77
CA ALA A 602 -41.41 41.87 -13.84
C ALA A 602 -42.02 42.56 -12.60
N LEU A 603 -41.17 42.87 -11.61
CA LEU A 603 -41.40 43.95 -10.64
C LEU A 603 -40.08 44.65 -10.26
N ALA A 604 -40.10 45.98 -10.23
CA ALA A 604 -38.91 46.84 -10.27
C ALA A 604 -38.50 47.39 -8.89
N ALA A 605 -37.25 47.83 -8.78
CA ALA A 605 -36.70 48.48 -7.60
C ALA A 605 -37.10 49.97 -7.54
N ALA A 606 -37.21 50.51 -6.31
CA ALA A 606 -37.29 51.94 -6.05
C ALA A 606 -36.44 52.32 -4.83
N ALA A 607 -35.79 53.48 -4.90
CA ALA A 607 -34.91 54.03 -3.86
C ALA A 607 -35.56 55.32 -3.24
N PRO A 608 -34.89 56.14 -2.40
CA PRO A 608 -35.37 56.31 -1.02
C PRO A 608 -35.76 57.76 -0.64
N ARG A 609 -36.53 57.95 0.46
CA ARG A 609 -36.30 59.03 1.47
C ARG A 609 -37.27 59.09 2.67
N ARG A 610 -36.67 59.38 3.84
CA ARG A 610 -37.15 60.14 5.03
C ARG A 610 -38.54 59.88 5.66
N ALA A 611 -38.47 59.26 6.84
CA ALA A 611 -38.88 59.79 8.15
C ALA A 611 -40.28 60.43 8.36
N LEU A 612 -41.07 59.79 9.21
CA LEU A 612 -41.82 60.42 10.32
C LEU A 612 -42.08 59.38 11.43
N ARG A 613 -42.25 59.83 12.68
CA ARG A 613 -42.44 59.00 13.90
C ARG A 613 -43.92 59.10 14.38
N PRO A 614 -44.32 58.38 15.44
CA PRO A 614 -45.32 57.32 15.46
C PRO A 614 -46.76 57.82 15.77
N PRO A 615 -47.71 56.90 16.03
CA PRO A 615 -48.17 56.83 17.42
C PRO A 615 -48.41 55.42 18.01
N ALA A 616 -48.18 55.35 19.33
CA ALA A 616 -48.83 54.58 20.39
C ALA A 616 -49.50 53.20 20.16
N GLY A 617 -49.13 52.25 21.04
CA GLY A 617 -50.11 51.41 21.76
C GLY A 617 -49.89 49.89 21.73
N GLY A 618 -49.86 49.24 22.90
CA GLY A 618 -50.16 47.80 23.05
C GLY A 618 -49.03 46.90 23.56
N ALA A 619 -49.07 46.61 24.86
CA ALA A 619 -48.20 45.71 25.63
C ALA A 619 -48.02 44.26 25.12
N GLY A 620 -46.96 43.57 25.56
CA GLY A 620 -46.87 42.10 25.53
C GLY A 620 -45.47 41.49 25.56
N ASP A 621 -44.93 41.28 26.77
CA ASP A 621 -43.88 40.32 27.19
C ASP A 621 -42.50 40.24 26.48
N GLU A 622 -41.45 40.45 27.30
CA GLU A 622 -40.04 40.32 26.93
C GLU A 622 -39.52 38.88 27.07
N VAL A 623 -38.74 38.41 26.08
CA VAL A 623 -37.85 37.24 26.21
C VAL A 623 -36.41 37.71 26.01
N PRO A 624 -35.52 37.60 27.03
CA PRO A 624 -34.16 38.14 26.92
C PRO A 624 -33.26 37.27 26.02
N ARG A 625 -32.74 37.88 24.95
CA ARG A 625 -31.68 37.27 24.12
C ARG A 625 -30.32 37.44 24.78
N LEU A 626 -29.67 36.34 25.13
CA LEU A 626 -28.28 36.32 25.61
C LEU A 626 -27.28 36.53 24.47
N ALA A 627 -26.37 37.48 24.65
CA ALA A 627 -25.25 37.74 23.74
C ALA A 627 -24.12 36.69 23.90
N PRO A 628 -23.32 36.41 22.85
CA PRO A 628 -22.26 35.40 22.90
C PRO A 628 -21.08 35.83 23.79
N ARG A 629 -20.57 34.90 24.61
CA ARG A 629 -19.34 35.08 25.40
C ARG A 629 -18.08 34.70 24.59
N PRO A 630 -16.95 35.41 24.76
CA PRO A 630 -15.69 35.07 24.11
C PRO A 630 -15.00 33.85 24.74
N ALA A 631 -14.20 33.15 23.93
CA ALA A 631 -13.51 31.92 24.31
C ALA A 631 -12.38 32.13 25.33
N ARG A 632 -12.20 31.15 26.24
CA ARG A 632 -11.00 31.05 27.11
C ARG A 632 -10.06 29.98 26.57
N ALA A 633 -8.78 30.33 26.43
CA ALA A 633 -7.72 29.37 26.14
C ALA A 633 -7.42 28.49 27.37
N ALA A 634 -7.27 27.18 27.16
CA ALA A 634 -6.82 26.24 28.19
C ALA A 634 -5.29 26.08 28.14
N ARG A 635 -4.65 26.01 29.31
CA ARG A 635 -3.23 25.63 29.44
C ARG A 635 -3.12 24.11 29.67
N PRO A 636 -2.02 23.46 29.25
CA PRO A 636 -1.81 22.03 29.49
C PRO A 636 -1.40 21.78 30.95
N HIS A 637 -1.89 20.67 31.52
CA HIS A 637 -1.42 20.14 32.80
C HIS A 637 -0.20 19.23 32.58
N GLY A 638 0.93 19.55 33.21
CA GLY A 638 2.06 18.62 33.33
C GLY A 638 1.94 17.78 34.59
N LEU A 639 2.27 16.49 34.50
CA LEU A 639 2.44 15.64 35.68
C LEU A 639 3.66 16.11 36.50
N ARG A 640 3.54 16.08 37.83
CA ARG A 640 4.69 16.09 38.74
C ARG A 640 4.93 14.68 39.25
N LEU A 641 6.17 14.22 39.13
CA LEU A 641 6.73 13.19 40.00
C LEU A 641 6.99 13.80 41.38
N ALA A 642 6.95 12.97 42.41
CA ALA A 642 7.27 13.35 43.78
C ALA A 642 8.52 12.60 44.23
N ASP A 643 9.51 13.32 44.73
CA ASP A 643 10.61 12.84 45.59
C ASP A 643 10.90 14.00 46.58
N VAL A 644 10.66 13.80 47.88
CA VAL A 644 11.64 13.47 48.94
C VAL A 644 12.56 14.65 49.30
N ASP A 645 12.44 15.11 50.55
CA ASP A 645 13.20 16.22 51.14
C ASP A 645 14.69 15.90 51.37
N GLY A 646 15.55 16.92 51.32
CA GLY A 646 16.98 16.80 51.60
C GLY A 646 17.71 18.16 51.56
N ASP A 647 18.12 18.64 52.73
CA ASP A 647 18.60 19.99 53.06
C ASP A 647 19.57 20.72 52.10
N ALA A 648 19.48 22.06 52.14
CA ALA A 648 20.30 22.98 51.35
C ALA A 648 21.56 23.46 52.09
N HIS A 649 22.71 23.53 51.40
CA HIS A 649 23.81 24.45 51.69
C HIS A 649 24.49 24.93 50.39
N ALA A 650 24.89 26.21 50.39
CA ALA A 650 25.63 26.95 49.36
C ALA A 650 26.48 28.03 50.11
N PRO A 651 27.42 28.80 49.51
CA PRO A 651 27.65 29.04 48.07
C PRO A 651 29.16 29.14 47.65
N THR A 652 29.41 29.83 46.53
CA THR A 652 30.68 30.31 45.89
C THR A 652 31.48 29.26 45.07
N ASP A 653 32.18 29.60 43.97
CA ASP A 653 32.45 30.91 43.35
C ASP A 653 32.59 30.85 41.78
N ARG A 654 32.69 32.02 41.13
CA ARG A 654 32.92 32.24 39.66
C ARG A 654 34.44 32.28 39.32
N PRO A 655 34.95 32.46 38.05
CA PRO A 655 34.31 33.01 36.82
C PRO A 655 34.66 32.35 35.45
N ARG A 656 34.16 32.95 34.36
CA ARG A 656 34.46 32.67 32.93
C ARG A 656 35.63 33.54 32.41
N ALA A 657 36.25 33.14 31.29
CA ALA A 657 37.13 33.97 30.44
C ALA A 657 36.83 33.78 28.93
N HIS A 658 37.45 34.60 28.06
CA HIS A 658 36.99 34.96 26.70
C HIS A 658 37.73 34.33 25.48
N HIS A 659 37.12 34.52 24.30
CA HIS A 659 37.58 34.47 22.88
C HIS A 659 39.02 34.96 22.57
N PRO A 660 39.63 34.72 21.36
CA PRO A 660 39.08 34.67 19.97
C PRO A 660 39.50 33.42 19.14
N GLY A 661 39.37 33.27 17.80
CA GLY A 661 38.68 34.02 16.72
C GLY A 661 39.58 34.62 15.60
N VAL A 662 39.50 34.15 14.33
CA VAL A 662 39.99 34.76 13.05
C VAL A 662 39.55 33.93 11.81
N GLU A 663 39.67 34.49 10.60
CA GLU A 663 38.97 34.17 9.33
C GLU A 663 39.60 33.11 8.39
N ALA A 664 38.95 32.95 7.22
CA ALA A 664 39.14 31.98 6.14
C ALA A 664 40.41 32.12 5.28
N ASP A 665 40.73 31.06 4.51
CA ASP A 665 41.33 31.20 3.16
C ASP A 665 40.93 30.06 2.19
N ARG A 666 41.05 30.32 0.87
CA ARG A 666 40.83 29.38 -0.25
C ARG A 666 42.16 28.97 -0.87
N GLY A 667 42.46 27.67 -0.97
CA GLY A 667 43.67 27.17 -1.66
C GLY A 667 43.43 25.90 -2.47
N ARG A 668 44.00 25.80 -3.68
CA ARG A 668 43.94 24.63 -4.57
C ARG A 668 45.29 23.88 -4.63
N LEU A 669 45.23 22.69 -5.24
CA LEU A 669 46.27 21.99 -6.06
C LEU A 669 47.18 20.91 -5.41
N HIS A 670 46.96 19.70 -5.94
CA HIS A 670 47.94 18.75 -6.53
C HIS A 670 48.68 17.65 -5.72
N ARG A 671 48.37 16.41 -6.15
CA ARG A 671 49.25 15.29 -6.59
C ARG A 671 50.36 14.74 -5.65
N ALA A 672 50.14 13.50 -5.22
CA ALA A 672 50.95 12.31 -5.56
C ALA A 672 49.97 11.11 -5.60
N THR A 673 49.96 10.09 -6.47
CA THR A 673 50.95 9.33 -7.29
C THR A 673 51.91 8.43 -6.52
N ASP A 674 51.45 7.22 -6.21
CA ASP A 674 52.11 5.92 -6.46
C ASP A 674 50.99 4.87 -6.57
N ARG A 675 50.84 3.95 -7.54
CA ARG A 675 51.66 3.14 -8.48
C ARG A 675 52.26 1.84 -7.90
N ARG A 676 51.78 0.75 -8.52
CA ARG A 676 52.25 -0.66 -8.51
C ARG A 676 51.83 -1.48 -7.27
N SER A 677 51.53 -2.78 -7.40
CA SER A 677 51.77 -3.70 -8.53
C SER A 677 50.63 -4.69 -8.79
N ASP A 678 50.29 -4.89 -10.06
CA ASP A 678 49.64 -6.12 -10.54
C ASP A 678 50.65 -7.28 -10.61
N ALA A 679 50.19 -8.50 -10.33
CA ALA A 679 50.84 -9.73 -10.77
C ALA A 679 49.78 -10.81 -11.01
N ALA A 680 49.64 -11.27 -12.25
CA ALA A 680 48.68 -12.30 -12.64
C ALA A 680 49.33 -13.34 -13.57
N HIS A 681 49.51 -14.58 -13.09
CA HIS A 681 49.71 -15.82 -13.85
C HIS A 681 49.20 -16.96 -12.95
N ARG A 682 48.14 -17.71 -13.30
CA ARG A 682 48.01 -18.79 -14.32
C ARG A 682 48.50 -20.16 -13.82
N GLY A 683 47.60 -21.15 -13.83
CA GLY A 683 47.85 -22.60 -13.63
C GLY A 683 47.80 -23.00 -12.14
N GLU A 684 47.10 -24.06 -11.70
CA GLU A 684 46.66 -25.29 -12.38
C GLU A 684 45.41 -25.90 -11.70
N VAL A 685 44.82 -26.91 -12.34
CA VAL A 685 43.72 -27.74 -11.83
C VAL A 685 44.27 -29.09 -11.39
N ALA A 686 44.04 -29.49 -10.14
CA ALA A 686 44.20 -30.87 -9.68
C ALA A 686 43.26 -31.15 -8.49
N ALA A 687 42.79 -32.40 -8.39
CA ALA A 687 41.84 -32.86 -7.36
C ALA A 687 42.52 -33.80 -6.34
N GLY A 688 41.83 -34.06 -5.22
CA GLY A 688 42.26 -34.93 -4.11
C GLY A 688 42.12 -34.17 -2.78
N ALA A 689 41.12 -34.43 -1.93
CA ALA A 689 40.82 -35.64 -1.16
C ALA A 689 41.68 -35.78 0.11
N ASP A 690 40.99 -36.02 1.23
CA ASP A 690 41.44 -36.50 2.54
C ASP A 690 42.61 -35.76 3.24
N THR A 691 42.31 -34.85 4.16
CA THR A 691 42.22 -35.14 5.62
C THR A 691 41.75 -33.95 6.45
#